data_AF-A0A1Q8ZQ53-F1
#
_entry.id   AF-A0A1Q8ZQ53-F1
#
_cell.length_a   1.000
_cell.length_b   1.000
_cell.length_c   1.000
_cell.angle_alpha   90.00
_cell.angle_beta   90.00
_cell.angle_gamma   90.00
#
_symmetry.space_group_name_H-M   'P 1'
#
loop_
_entity.id
_entity.type
_entity.pdbx_description
1 polymer ?
#
loop_
_entity_poly.entity_id
_entity_poly.type
_entity_poly.pdbx_seq_one_letter_code
_entity_poly.pdbx_strand_id
1 'polypeptide(L)'
;MSDISENAARTLSSALLACLDEVAPDNALLHAFGGWADAFKDLADGHDRESYKKPPAIVGVAALCVLQALRRASRHADMAPFLLELGDLFRVVYRYEPHDLPMTTLLSHFNFLHIPFILDWLEREQQAETPEWILKFKPHRREDWRDNSLDDALVSEVLSHPAINAYGPFVYDPAWVLEQQEKTLLLGPMDDRLESVREFESLILMNALNANMPERALPLLDEKLERYLESPIRDGQNFIFNAICVLAGVGDNDRALRTAKALVRIGYHLTFRFFVDPEKDDVWNRETRQHEWLADLVKTPEYQKFLDDIEGKIVNYTDPDQTTFAFLQDGIYKGKARKKCNLTKTLIEPGTKVVRIRGLCGKSVEQELRLAAATAFDDGRWAERRREFEENRVPLHLVFSRNYRKHWRSPHIAAFAYDVRDAGTVDIKRAVQLVADHQPPPIWREWYTERHQRLEDGFPIFEGAEGYGDAVNLIWRLVKAGYGEPFMQAARDLPTEKADKVFAMLGTFAFPLFRAGAQSHFGIRDLPEIMEIVFKERLTVEEHLRVADFGHEHPRYRAALLSARHAYGLHLYSNYGPTVDWFLQGLDHFSLAKGCHLLFFFIHHIDEDEILEKMMETGWLPSSNGGSSSSDIYGNSSHFYMRTVLFHLALNAPERVRPWIDRPLIQAHCYMSVDRETFRLVDKLLKSTSSVAGKMRS
;
A
#
# COMPACT_ATOMS: atom_id res chain seq x y z
N MET A 1 36.26 0.99 22.57
CA MET A 1 36.91 1.93 21.65
C MET A 1 38.41 1.84 21.87
N SER A 2 39.24 2.02 20.84
CA SER A 2 40.69 2.16 21.04
C SER A 2 41.01 3.51 21.71
N ASP A 3 42.12 3.61 22.45
CA ASP A 3 42.57 4.87 23.08
C ASP A 3 42.66 6.05 22.08
N ILE A 4 42.86 5.75 20.80
CA ILE A 4 42.93 6.73 19.70
C ILE A 4 41.55 7.36 19.42
N SER A 5 40.48 6.56 19.42
CA SER A 5 39.11 7.04 19.13
C SER A 5 38.56 7.92 20.26
N GLU A 6 38.91 7.62 21.51
CA GLU A 6 38.50 8.45 22.66
C GLU A 6 39.25 9.79 22.68
N ASN A 7 40.54 9.81 22.38
CA ASN A 7 41.32 11.05 22.29
C ASN A 7 40.83 11.95 21.15
N ALA A 8 40.51 11.38 19.99
CA ALA A 8 39.96 12.13 18.86
C ALA A 8 38.58 12.74 19.17
N ALA A 9 37.73 12.01 19.91
CA ALA A 9 36.43 12.53 20.38
C ALA A 9 36.59 13.73 21.33
N ARG A 10 37.57 13.68 22.25
CA ARG A 10 37.90 14.81 23.15
C ARG A 10 38.39 16.03 22.37
N THR A 11 39.28 15.83 21.39
CA THR A 11 39.77 16.92 20.53
C THR A 11 38.63 17.62 19.79
N LEU A 12 37.70 16.84 19.22
CA LEU A 12 36.52 17.38 18.54
C LEU A 12 35.62 18.16 19.51
N SER A 13 35.39 17.62 20.70
CA SER A 13 34.61 18.30 21.76
C SER A 13 35.22 19.64 22.16
N SER A 14 36.53 19.67 22.43
CA SER A 14 37.24 20.90 22.80
C SER A 14 37.24 21.94 21.68
N ALA A 15 37.41 21.52 20.42
CA ALA A 15 37.34 22.41 19.28
C ALA A 15 35.94 23.03 19.12
N LEU A 16 34.89 22.23 19.35
CA LEU A 16 33.52 22.71 19.32
C LEU A 16 33.24 23.72 20.44
N LEU A 17 33.64 23.44 21.69
CA LEU A 17 33.52 24.38 22.80
C LEU A 17 34.24 25.70 22.50
N ALA A 18 35.47 25.64 21.99
CA ALA A 18 36.23 26.83 21.62
C ALA A 18 35.50 27.68 20.56
N CYS A 19 34.83 27.06 19.59
CA CYS A 19 34.01 27.79 18.61
C CYS A 19 32.79 28.45 19.25
N LEU A 20 32.18 27.81 20.25
CA LEU A 20 30.98 28.32 20.93
C LEU A 20 31.29 29.49 21.89
N ASP A 21 32.52 29.58 22.40
CA ASP A 21 33.02 30.68 23.23
C ASP A 21 33.31 31.97 22.42
N GLU A 22 33.38 31.88 21.09
CA GLU A 22 33.67 33.02 20.22
C GLU A 22 32.52 34.03 20.14
N VAL A 23 32.85 35.29 19.81
CA VAL A 23 31.85 36.36 19.62
C VAL A 23 30.95 36.08 18.40
N ALA A 24 31.49 35.39 17.40
CA ALA A 24 30.76 34.98 16.20
C ALA A 24 30.87 33.46 15.98
N PRO A 25 30.13 32.64 16.74
CA PRO A 25 30.27 31.19 16.73
C PRO A 25 30.07 30.54 15.35
N ASP A 26 29.14 31.04 14.52
CA ASP A 26 28.94 30.51 13.16
C ASP A 26 30.18 30.65 12.28
N ASN A 27 30.85 31.80 12.34
CA ASN A 27 32.07 32.03 11.57
C ASN A 27 33.23 31.17 12.09
N ALA A 28 33.32 31.01 13.41
CA ALA A 28 34.31 30.15 14.05
C ALA A 28 34.12 28.68 13.63
N LEU A 29 32.87 28.19 13.64
CA LEU A 29 32.51 26.85 13.17
C LEU A 29 32.88 26.65 11.70
N LEU A 30 32.48 27.55 10.81
CA LEU A 30 32.77 27.44 9.38
C LEU A 30 34.27 27.50 9.07
N HIS A 31 35.04 28.23 9.88
CA HIS A 31 36.49 28.30 9.76
C HIS A 31 37.18 27.03 10.31
N ALA A 32 36.84 26.63 11.53
CA ALA A 32 37.42 25.47 12.21
C ALA A 32 37.09 24.15 11.48
N PHE A 33 35.91 24.06 10.87
CA PHE A 33 35.44 22.89 10.14
C PHE A 33 35.44 23.07 8.62
N GLY A 34 36.10 24.11 8.08
CA GLY A 34 36.15 24.37 6.63
C GLY A 34 36.91 23.30 5.81
N GLY A 35 37.76 22.51 6.47
CA GLY A 35 38.34 21.26 5.98
C GLY A 35 37.68 20.06 6.65
N TRP A 36 36.34 19.99 6.59
CA TRP A 36 35.51 19.08 7.37
C TRP A 36 35.95 17.61 7.29
N ALA A 37 36.37 17.13 6.11
CA ALA A 37 36.87 15.76 5.98
C ALA A 37 38.07 15.46 6.91
N ASP A 38 38.99 16.42 7.05
CA ASP A 38 40.16 16.28 7.94
C ASP A 38 39.77 16.42 9.42
N ALA A 39 38.77 17.23 9.74
CA ALA A 39 38.29 17.43 11.12
C ALA A 39 37.63 16.17 11.73
N PHE A 40 37.04 15.31 10.90
CA PHE A 40 36.42 14.05 11.33
C PHE A 40 37.25 12.79 11.05
N LYS A 41 38.36 12.93 10.32
CA LYS A 41 39.15 11.80 9.79
C LYS A 41 39.70 10.88 10.87
N ASP A 42 40.32 11.43 11.91
CA ASP A 42 40.93 10.64 12.99
C ASP A 42 39.89 9.80 13.75
N LEU A 43 38.67 10.31 13.86
CA LEU A 43 37.51 9.60 14.42
C LEU A 43 37.03 8.48 13.48
N ALA A 44 36.97 8.75 12.17
CA ALA A 44 36.54 7.82 11.15
C ALA A 44 37.55 6.69 10.87
N ASP A 45 38.85 6.94 11.04
CA ASP A 45 39.93 5.96 10.91
C ASP A 45 40.01 5.03 12.13
N GLY A 46 39.59 5.53 13.31
CA GLY A 46 39.39 4.72 14.52
C GLY A 46 38.05 3.99 14.58
N HIS A 47 37.15 4.21 13.61
CA HIS A 47 35.83 3.61 13.55
C HIS A 47 35.87 2.25 12.84
N ASP A 48 35.24 1.25 13.44
CA ASP A 48 35.18 -0.10 12.88
C ASP A 48 34.13 -0.15 11.77
N ARG A 49 34.58 -0.01 10.51
CA ARG A 49 33.72 -0.01 9.31
C ARG A 49 33.18 -1.39 8.92
N GLU A 50 33.59 -2.44 9.64
CA GLU A 50 33.10 -3.81 9.45
C GLU A 50 32.00 -4.17 10.45
N SER A 51 31.86 -3.44 11.56
CA SER A 51 30.72 -3.58 12.48
C SER A 51 29.74 -2.42 12.33
N TYR A 52 28.44 -2.71 12.45
CA TYR A 52 27.35 -1.73 12.37
C TYR A 52 27.30 -0.81 13.62
N LYS A 53 28.45 -0.37 14.11
CA LYS A 53 28.53 0.47 15.32
C LYS A 53 28.15 1.89 14.96
N LYS A 54 27.29 2.48 15.78
CA LYS A 54 26.94 3.90 15.70
C LYS A 54 28.21 4.78 15.85
N PRO A 55 28.39 5.84 15.04
CA PRO A 55 29.46 6.82 15.25
C PRO A 55 29.37 7.50 16.64
N PRO A 56 30.48 8.03 17.19
CA PRO A 56 30.43 8.76 18.46
C PRO A 56 29.46 9.95 18.40
N ALA A 57 28.65 10.15 19.44
CA ALA A 57 27.56 11.14 19.43
C ALA A 57 28.03 12.59 19.21
N ILE A 58 29.25 12.92 19.64
CA ILE A 58 29.87 14.23 19.39
C ILE A 58 30.00 14.55 17.89
N VAL A 59 30.10 13.54 17.02
CA VAL A 59 30.09 13.73 15.55
C VAL A 59 28.77 14.31 15.10
N GLY A 60 27.65 13.76 15.57
CA GLY A 60 26.31 14.27 15.27
C GLY A 60 26.14 15.71 15.76
N VAL A 61 26.51 15.99 17.02
CA VAL A 61 26.39 17.34 17.61
C VAL A 61 27.21 18.38 16.82
N ALA A 62 28.46 18.08 16.49
CA ALA A 62 29.31 18.95 15.69
C ALA A 62 28.74 19.15 14.28
N ALA A 63 28.28 18.09 13.63
CA ALA A 63 27.67 18.15 12.30
C ALA A 63 26.41 19.03 12.28
N LEU A 64 25.55 18.94 13.30
CA LEU A 64 24.39 19.83 13.42
C LEU A 64 24.82 21.30 13.52
N CYS A 65 25.83 21.58 14.34
CA CYS A 65 26.33 22.95 14.53
C CYS A 65 26.84 23.55 13.22
N VAL A 66 27.64 22.77 12.47
CA VAL A 66 28.17 23.18 11.17
C VAL A 66 27.04 23.38 10.14
N LEU A 67 26.09 22.45 10.05
CA LEU A 67 24.95 22.57 9.11
C LEU A 67 24.10 23.83 9.38
N GLN A 68 23.85 24.14 10.65
CA GLN A 68 23.13 25.36 11.03
C GLN A 68 23.92 26.63 10.73
N ALA A 69 25.26 26.61 10.90
CA ALA A 69 26.13 27.72 10.52
C ALA A 69 26.13 27.92 8.99
N LEU A 70 26.15 26.84 8.20
CA LEU A 70 26.03 26.89 6.74
C LEU A 70 24.69 27.50 6.32
N ARG A 71 23.58 27.04 6.90
CA ARG A 71 22.24 27.57 6.64
C ARG A 71 22.15 29.06 6.94
N ARG A 72 22.58 29.50 8.13
CA ARG A 72 22.57 30.91 8.54
C ARG A 72 23.51 31.80 7.72
N ALA A 73 24.56 31.23 7.14
CA ALA A 73 25.43 31.91 6.18
C ALA A 73 24.90 31.87 4.73
N SER A 74 23.68 31.39 4.50
CA SER A 74 23.07 31.19 3.18
C SER A 74 23.89 30.29 2.23
N ARG A 75 24.70 29.38 2.78
CA ARG A 75 25.51 28.40 2.05
C ARG A 75 24.73 27.08 1.84
N HIS A 76 23.50 27.20 1.38
CA HIS A 76 22.53 26.07 1.26
C HIS A 76 23.05 24.93 0.38
N ALA A 77 23.75 25.28 -0.72
CA ALA A 77 24.32 24.31 -1.65
C ALA A 77 25.43 23.43 -1.03
N ASP A 78 26.02 23.85 0.09
CA ASP A 78 27.11 23.14 0.76
C ASP A 78 26.60 22.15 1.82
N MET A 79 25.33 22.23 2.22
CA MET A 79 24.77 21.41 3.30
C MET A 79 24.69 19.92 2.94
N ALA A 80 24.16 19.58 1.77
CA ALA A 80 24.05 18.18 1.34
C ALA A 80 25.42 17.57 1.00
N PRO A 81 26.34 18.26 0.27
CA PRO A 81 27.72 17.78 0.09
C PRO A 81 28.44 17.50 1.40
N PHE A 82 28.34 18.40 2.39
CA PHE A 82 28.94 18.20 3.72
C PHE A 82 28.47 16.89 4.37
N LEU A 83 27.16 16.63 4.36
CA LEU A 83 26.60 15.43 4.97
C LEU A 83 26.94 14.15 4.19
N LEU A 84 27.01 14.23 2.86
CA LEU A 84 27.44 13.12 2.01
C LEU A 84 28.89 12.72 2.27
N GLU A 85 29.80 13.70 2.30
CA GLU A 85 31.22 13.47 2.59
C GLU A 85 31.42 12.90 4.00
N LEU A 86 30.71 13.46 4.99
CA LEU A 86 30.73 12.92 6.35
C LEU A 86 30.19 11.49 6.39
N GLY A 87 29.12 11.20 5.65
CA GLY A 87 28.52 9.87 5.55
C GLY A 87 29.48 8.84 4.97
N ASP A 88 30.24 9.21 3.94
CA ASP A 88 31.26 8.37 3.34
C ASP A 88 32.40 8.01 4.31
N LEU A 89 32.77 8.93 5.21
CA LEU A 89 33.79 8.65 6.23
C LEU A 89 33.36 7.54 7.21
N PHE A 90 32.08 7.46 7.53
CA PHE A 90 31.51 6.50 8.48
C PHE A 90 30.77 5.33 7.80
N ARG A 91 30.91 5.17 6.47
CA ARG A 91 30.18 4.14 5.70
C ARG A 91 30.61 2.72 6.06
N VAL A 92 29.64 1.83 6.26
CA VAL A 92 29.85 0.39 6.41
C VAL A 92 30.14 -0.25 5.05
N VAL A 93 31.17 -1.09 4.94
CA VAL A 93 31.53 -1.75 3.67
C VAL A 93 30.82 -3.11 3.57
N TYR A 94 29.58 -3.14 3.08
CA TYR A 94 28.92 -4.41 2.72
C TYR A 94 29.40 -4.94 1.36
N ARG A 95 29.54 -6.26 1.23
CA ARG A 95 29.86 -6.95 -0.04
C ARG A 95 28.66 -7.16 -0.97
N TYR A 96 27.43 -6.84 -0.57
CA TYR A 96 26.22 -7.30 -1.29
C TYR A 96 25.07 -6.30 -1.49
N GLU A 97 25.11 -5.08 -0.96
CA GLU A 97 24.03 -4.10 -1.18
C GLU A 97 24.55 -2.80 -1.79
N PRO A 98 24.35 -2.58 -3.11
CA PRO A 98 24.82 -1.39 -3.81
C PRO A 98 23.86 -0.18 -3.69
N HIS A 99 22.89 -0.22 -2.77
CA HIS A 99 21.76 0.73 -2.76
C HIS A 99 21.72 1.72 -1.58
N ASP A 100 22.52 1.56 -0.54
CA ASP A 100 22.56 2.53 0.56
C ASP A 100 23.42 3.75 0.18
N LEU A 101 22.76 4.88 -0.04
CA LEU A 101 23.42 6.18 -0.20
C LEU A 101 24.13 6.55 1.12
N PRO A 102 25.41 6.97 1.12
CA PRO A 102 26.19 7.28 2.33
C PRO A 102 25.51 8.25 3.32
N MET A 103 24.67 9.16 2.80
CA MET A 103 23.88 10.11 3.58
C MET A 103 22.84 9.43 4.50
N THR A 104 22.27 8.28 4.10
CA THR A 104 21.21 7.61 4.87
C THR A 104 21.75 6.95 6.14
N THR A 105 23.03 6.56 6.15
CA THR A 105 23.68 5.95 7.32
C THR A 105 23.87 6.93 8.48
N LEU A 106 24.26 8.19 8.22
CA LEU A 106 24.40 9.18 9.29
C LEU A 106 23.06 9.70 9.78
N LEU A 107 22.13 9.96 8.87
CA LEU A 107 20.79 10.44 9.20
C LEU A 107 20.04 9.43 10.08
N SER A 108 20.20 8.11 9.83
CA SER A 108 19.59 7.06 10.66
C SER A 108 20.21 6.93 12.05
N HIS A 109 21.47 7.35 12.23
CA HIS A 109 22.13 7.36 13.53
C HIS A 109 21.85 8.63 14.35
N PHE A 110 21.65 9.76 13.68
CA PHE A 110 21.45 11.08 14.30
C PHE A 110 20.27 11.82 13.66
N ASN A 111 19.04 11.46 14.05
CA ASN A 111 17.82 12.00 13.46
C ASN A 111 17.75 13.55 13.48
N PHE A 112 18.31 14.21 14.49
CA PHE A 112 18.31 15.68 14.58
C PHE A 112 19.07 16.37 13.43
N LEU A 113 19.90 15.65 12.66
CA LEU A 113 20.55 16.19 11.46
C LEU A 113 19.57 16.54 10.32
N HIS A 114 18.31 16.14 10.41
CA HIS A 114 17.26 16.59 9.49
C HIS A 114 16.82 18.05 9.73
N ILE A 115 17.02 18.59 10.93
CA ILE A 115 16.54 19.93 11.33
C ILE A 115 17.03 21.05 10.40
N PRO A 116 18.32 21.15 10.05
CA PRO A 116 18.80 22.24 9.19
C PRO A 116 18.14 22.23 7.81
N PHE A 117 17.83 21.05 7.27
CA PHE A 117 17.13 20.91 5.99
C PHE A 117 15.67 21.35 6.12
N ILE A 118 14.96 20.94 7.17
CA ILE A 118 13.58 21.39 7.43
C ILE A 118 13.52 22.92 7.46
N LEU A 119 14.44 23.55 8.19
CA LEU A 119 14.49 25.00 8.29
C LEU A 119 14.90 25.68 6.97
N ASP A 120 15.85 25.11 6.22
CA ASP A 120 16.22 25.60 4.88
C ASP A 120 15.04 25.62 3.92
N TRP A 121 14.29 24.50 3.85
CA TRP A 121 13.14 24.39 2.96
C TRP A 121 12.02 25.36 3.34
N LEU A 122 11.78 25.57 4.64
CA LEU A 122 10.84 26.58 5.13
C LEU A 122 11.27 28.00 4.77
N GLU A 123 12.55 28.35 4.96
CA GLU A 123 13.09 29.69 4.62
C GLU A 123 13.04 29.98 3.13
N ARG A 124 13.08 28.93 2.29
CA ARG A 124 12.99 29.02 0.83
C ARG A 124 11.56 28.82 0.30
N GLU A 125 10.58 28.74 1.19
CA GLU A 125 9.15 28.55 0.88
C GLU A 125 8.89 27.32 -0.01
N GLN A 126 9.68 26.26 0.14
CA GLN A 126 9.58 25.03 -0.64
C GLN A 126 8.60 24.06 0.02
N GLN A 127 7.30 24.29 -0.23
CA GLN A 127 6.23 23.57 0.43
C GLN A 127 6.17 22.08 0.08
N ALA A 128 6.55 21.67 -1.13
CA ALA A 128 6.38 20.28 -1.57
C ALA A 128 7.34 19.31 -0.86
N GLU A 129 8.53 19.80 -0.51
CA GLU A 129 9.63 19.02 0.05
C GLU A 129 9.60 18.99 1.59
N THR A 130 9.07 20.05 2.21
CA THR A 130 9.09 20.22 3.67
C THR A 130 8.40 19.08 4.45
N PRO A 131 7.19 18.61 4.05
CA PRO A 131 6.53 17.49 4.72
C PRO A 131 7.38 16.23 4.78
N GLU A 132 8.06 15.85 3.70
CA GLU A 132 8.90 14.65 3.66
C GLU A 132 10.09 14.75 4.61
N TRP A 133 10.72 15.92 4.71
CA TRP A 133 11.84 16.12 5.63
C TRP A 133 11.40 16.10 7.09
N ILE A 134 10.22 16.63 7.40
CA ILE A 134 9.63 16.54 8.74
C ILE A 134 9.28 15.09 9.08
N LEU A 135 8.72 14.32 8.15
CA LEU A 135 8.43 12.91 8.35
C LEU A 135 9.68 12.06 8.59
N LYS A 136 10.79 12.39 7.91
CA LYS A 136 12.11 11.76 8.15
C LYS A 136 12.68 12.12 9.52
N PHE A 137 12.37 13.31 10.05
CA PHE A 137 12.68 13.71 11.42
C PHE A 137 11.71 13.10 12.44
N LYS A 138 11.44 11.80 12.37
CA LYS A 138 10.58 11.09 13.32
C LYS A 138 11.32 9.87 13.89
N PRO A 139 11.44 9.74 15.21
CA PRO A 139 12.02 8.55 15.83
C PRO A 139 11.12 7.33 15.60
N HIS A 140 11.74 6.15 15.42
CA HIS A 140 11.01 4.91 15.17
C HIS A 140 10.21 4.42 16.39
N ARG A 141 10.63 4.80 17.60
CA ARG A 141 9.95 4.54 18.87
C ARG A 141 9.98 5.73 19.81
N ARG A 142 9.07 5.78 20.78
CA ARG A 142 9.07 6.83 21.82
C ARG A 142 10.28 6.75 22.75
N GLU A 143 10.73 5.53 23.03
CA GLU A 143 11.94 5.29 23.82
C GLU A 143 13.19 5.83 23.10
N ASP A 144 13.14 5.94 21.75
CA ASP A 144 14.21 6.53 20.93
C ASP A 144 14.18 8.08 20.94
N TRP A 145 13.20 8.72 21.59
CA TRP A 145 13.19 10.18 21.74
C TRP A 145 14.38 10.66 22.57
N ARG A 146 14.89 9.79 23.46
CA ARG A 146 16.14 10.00 24.17
C ARG A 146 17.21 9.13 23.52
N ASP A 147 18.06 9.76 22.74
CA ASP A 147 19.31 9.14 22.31
C ASP A 147 20.26 9.09 23.51
N ASN A 148 20.29 7.96 24.24
CA ASN A 148 21.16 7.79 25.42
C ASN A 148 22.65 7.98 25.09
N SER A 149 23.04 8.02 23.80
CA SER A 149 24.42 8.39 23.41
C SER A 149 24.74 9.87 23.65
N LEU A 150 23.73 10.71 23.87
CA LEU A 150 23.89 12.11 24.30
C LEU A 150 24.21 12.26 25.79
N ASP A 151 24.03 11.20 26.59
CA ASP A 151 24.42 11.17 28.01
C ASP A 151 25.94 10.98 28.21
N ASP A 152 26.71 10.88 27.11
CA ASP A 152 28.17 10.88 27.15
C ASP A 152 28.71 12.17 27.81
N ALA A 153 29.76 12.05 28.61
CA ALA A 153 30.28 13.16 29.40
C ALA A 153 30.77 14.33 28.53
N LEU A 154 31.38 14.07 27.37
CA LEU A 154 31.87 15.10 26.44
C LEU A 154 30.69 15.80 25.76
N VAL A 155 29.69 15.03 25.36
CA VAL A 155 28.48 15.58 24.74
C VAL A 155 27.69 16.42 25.75
N SER A 156 27.56 15.93 26.99
CA SER A 156 26.88 16.64 28.08
C SER A 156 27.52 18.00 28.39
N GLU A 157 28.85 18.08 28.33
CA GLU A 157 29.60 19.34 28.50
C GLU A 157 29.24 20.35 27.40
N VAL A 158 29.28 19.92 26.13
CA VAL A 158 28.90 20.76 24.98
C VAL A 158 27.44 21.20 25.05
N LEU A 159 26.52 20.27 25.34
CA LEU A 159 25.08 20.55 25.42
C LEU A 159 24.71 21.46 26.60
N SER A 160 25.59 21.60 27.60
CA SER A 160 25.42 22.54 28.71
C SER A 160 25.87 23.97 28.37
N HIS A 161 26.56 24.18 27.24
CA HIS A 161 27.08 25.48 26.85
C HIS A 161 25.94 26.43 26.39
N PRO A 162 25.81 27.68 26.90
CA PRO A 162 24.67 28.55 26.60
C PRO A 162 24.41 28.82 25.11
N ALA A 163 25.48 28.97 24.31
CA ALA A 163 25.37 29.23 22.87
C ALA A 163 24.80 28.04 22.07
N ILE A 164 24.84 26.82 22.62
CA ILE A 164 24.42 25.60 21.91
C ILE A 164 22.91 25.60 21.62
N ASN A 165 22.12 26.31 22.42
CA ASN A 165 20.66 26.42 22.27
C ASN A 165 20.25 26.99 20.90
N ALA A 166 21.11 27.80 20.26
CA ALA A 166 20.85 28.35 18.93
C ALA A 166 21.01 27.33 17.79
N TYR A 167 21.56 26.14 18.07
CA TYR A 167 21.86 25.10 17.08
C TYR A 167 20.89 23.90 17.14
N GLY A 168 20.25 23.68 18.30
CA GLY A 168 19.33 22.58 18.55
C GLY A 168 17.91 22.77 17.97
N PRO A 169 16.97 21.88 18.33
CA PRO A 169 17.09 20.82 19.35
C PRO A 169 17.99 19.64 18.93
N PHE A 170 18.60 18.96 19.91
CA PHE A 170 19.47 17.78 19.69
C PHE A 170 18.76 16.45 19.97
N VAL A 171 17.48 16.52 20.30
CA VAL A 171 16.57 15.39 20.51
C VAL A 171 15.25 15.70 19.82
N TYR A 172 14.43 14.68 19.59
CA TYR A 172 13.10 14.89 19.06
C TYR A 172 12.22 15.62 20.09
N ASP A 173 11.80 16.83 19.77
CA ASP A 173 10.87 17.63 20.57
C ASP A 173 9.54 17.81 19.82
N PRO A 174 8.45 17.15 20.26
CA PRO A 174 7.14 17.27 19.61
C PRO A 174 6.65 18.72 19.51
N ALA A 175 6.94 19.59 20.48
CA ALA A 175 6.48 20.97 20.48
C ALA A 175 7.21 21.82 19.42
N TRP A 176 8.52 21.61 19.28
CA TRP A 176 9.33 22.25 18.23
C TRP A 176 8.91 21.78 16.83
N VAL A 177 8.68 20.47 16.65
CA VAL A 177 8.24 19.91 15.37
C VAL A 177 6.86 20.47 15.00
N LEU A 178 5.93 20.53 15.95
CA LEU A 178 4.61 21.09 15.74
C LEU A 178 4.66 22.55 15.26
N GLU A 179 5.57 23.37 15.81
CA GLU A 179 5.78 24.74 15.32
C GLU A 179 6.25 24.78 13.86
N GLN A 180 7.16 23.88 13.45
CA GLN A 180 7.59 23.82 12.05
C GLN A 180 6.49 23.30 11.12
N GLN A 181 5.66 22.37 11.61
CA GLN A 181 4.50 21.87 10.86
C GLN A 181 3.47 22.97 10.62
N GLU A 182 3.17 23.79 11.63
CA GLU A 182 2.27 24.95 11.50
C GLU A 182 2.81 25.97 10.49
N LYS A 183 4.13 26.27 10.51
CA LYS A 183 4.75 27.11 9.48
C LYS A 183 4.61 26.53 8.07
N THR A 184 4.74 25.21 7.93
CA THR A 184 4.57 24.51 6.66
C THR A 184 3.14 24.65 6.12
N LEU A 185 2.13 24.55 7.00
CA LEU A 185 0.73 24.74 6.61
C LEU A 185 0.43 26.17 6.13
N LEU A 186 1.13 27.18 6.68
CA LEU A 186 0.97 28.58 6.28
C LEU A 186 1.50 28.88 4.86
N LEU A 187 2.32 27.99 4.27
CA LEU A 187 2.85 28.17 2.91
C LEU A 187 1.78 27.96 1.82
N GLY A 188 0.68 27.27 2.10
CA GLY A 188 -0.38 27.00 1.11
C GLY A 188 -1.09 25.65 1.27
N PRO A 189 -2.02 25.32 0.36
CA PRO A 189 -2.68 24.02 0.34
C PRO A 189 -1.75 22.91 -0.19
N MET A 190 -1.81 21.73 0.41
CA MET A 190 -1.10 20.51 -0.04
C MET A 190 -2.06 19.52 -0.73
N ASP A 191 -1.51 18.64 -1.57
CA ASP A 191 -2.27 17.58 -2.26
C ASP A 191 -2.59 16.43 -1.30
N ASP A 192 -3.85 16.36 -0.85
CA ASP A 192 -4.36 15.40 0.14
C ASP A 192 -4.44 13.94 -0.36
N ARG A 193 -4.09 13.71 -1.63
CA ARG A 193 -3.97 12.37 -2.22
C ARG A 193 -2.63 11.73 -1.90
N LEU A 194 -1.59 12.52 -1.61
CA LEU A 194 -0.24 12.03 -1.35
C LEU A 194 -0.16 11.35 0.02
N GLU A 195 0.48 10.18 0.08
CA GLU A 195 0.71 9.47 1.34
C GLU A 195 1.49 10.33 2.34
N SER A 196 2.55 11.01 1.88
CA SER A 196 3.38 11.90 2.71
C SER A 196 2.58 13.06 3.30
N VAL A 197 1.65 13.65 2.56
CA VAL A 197 0.80 14.75 3.07
C VAL A 197 -0.14 14.22 4.17
N ARG A 198 -0.74 13.05 3.97
CA ARG A 198 -1.62 12.45 4.99
C ARG A 198 -0.87 12.00 6.24
N GLU A 199 0.34 11.45 6.07
CA GLU A 199 1.19 11.10 7.21
C GLU A 199 1.61 12.36 7.97
N PHE A 200 1.95 13.44 7.24
CA PHE A 200 2.31 14.73 7.81
C PHE A 200 1.15 15.32 8.63
N GLU A 201 -0.06 15.33 8.08
CA GLU A 201 -1.26 15.81 8.79
C GLU A 201 -1.58 14.95 10.02
N SER A 202 -1.44 13.62 9.93
CA SER A 202 -1.60 12.73 11.10
C SER A 202 -0.55 12.99 12.18
N LEU A 203 0.69 13.28 11.78
CA LEU A 203 1.79 13.60 12.67
C LEU A 203 1.57 14.91 13.43
N ILE A 204 0.90 15.91 12.83
CA ILE A 204 0.52 17.15 13.52
C ILE A 204 -0.33 16.84 14.75
N LEU A 205 -1.39 16.05 14.59
CA LEU A 205 -2.28 15.67 15.69
C LEU A 205 -1.51 14.89 16.75
N MET A 206 -0.65 13.95 16.32
CA MET A 206 0.17 13.16 17.23
C MET A 206 1.15 14.03 18.04
N ASN A 207 1.80 15.01 17.41
CA ASN A 207 2.71 15.93 18.09
C ASN A 207 1.98 16.89 19.03
N ALA A 208 0.80 17.39 18.66
CA ALA A 208 -0.05 18.18 19.54
C ALA A 208 -0.42 17.41 20.82
N LEU A 209 -0.82 16.14 20.68
CA LEU A 209 -1.06 15.25 21.82
C LEU A 209 0.21 15.03 22.64
N ASN A 210 1.32 14.65 22.01
CA ASN A 210 2.58 14.36 22.71
C ASN A 210 3.19 15.58 23.43
N ALA A 211 2.98 16.78 22.89
CA ALA A 211 3.36 18.04 23.52
C ALA A 211 2.40 18.48 24.66
N ASN A 212 1.32 17.73 24.92
CA ASN A 212 0.22 18.11 25.81
C ASN A 212 -0.42 19.46 25.42
N MET A 213 -0.55 19.72 24.12
CA MET A 213 -1.17 20.91 23.53
C MET A 213 -2.23 20.52 22.49
N PRO A 214 -3.25 19.68 22.85
CA PRO A 214 -4.24 19.20 21.88
C PRO A 214 -4.99 20.35 21.16
N GLU A 215 -5.16 21.50 21.82
CA GLU A 215 -5.80 22.69 21.26
C GLU A 215 -5.12 23.22 19.99
N ARG A 216 -3.81 23.01 19.83
CA ARG A 216 -3.05 23.46 18.64
C ARG A 216 -3.43 22.69 17.38
N ALA A 217 -3.97 21.48 17.50
CA ALA A 217 -4.43 20.70 16.34
C ALA A 217 -5.84 21.07 15.87
N LEU A 218 -6.62 21.83 16.65
CA LEU A 218 -8.02 22.16 16.32
C LEU A 218 -8.20 22.85 14.97
N PRO A 219 -7.36 23.84 14.55
CA PRO A 219 -7.52 24.47 13.25
C PRO A 219 -7.45 23.48 12.08
N LEU A 220 -6.54 22.50 12.14
CA LEU A 220 -6.42 21.47 11.12
C LEU A 220 -7.63 20.52 11.15
N LEU A 221 -8.10 20.15 12.35
CA LEU A 221 -9.28 19.30 12.49
C LEU A 221 -10.54 19.96 11.92
N ASP A 222 -10.74 21.24 12.19
CA ASP A 222 -11.90 21.98 11.70
C ASP A 222 -11.90 22.13 10.17
N GLU A 223 -10.72 22.18 9.55
CA GLU A 223 -10.61 22.21 8.09
C GLU A 223 -10.75 20.80 7.44
N LYS A 224 -10.13 19.78 8.03
CA LYS A 224 -9.88 18.49 7.33
C LYS A 224 -10.78 17.35 7.77
N LEU A 225 -11.28 17.34 9.01
CA LEU A 225 -11.89 16.13 9.59
C LEU A 225 -13.08 15.60 8.76
N GLU A 226 -13.99 16.47 8.34
CA GLU A 226 -15.13 16.05 7.51
C GLU A 226 -14.67 15.54 6.13
N ARG A 227 -13.64 16.15 5.52
CA ARG A 227 -13.06 15.67 4.26
C ARG A 227 -12.48 14.27 4.42
N TYR A 228 -11.81 13.97 5.53
CA TYR A 228 -11.30 12.64 5.83
C TYR A 228 -12.42 11.61 6.04
N LEU A 229 -13.50 11.99 6.73
CA LEU A 229 -14.68 11.15 6.96
C LEU A 229 -15.44 10.82 5.66
N GLU A 230 -15.48 11.76 4.71
CA GLU A 230 -16.16 11.62 3.43
C GLU A 230 -15.23 11.11 2.30
N SER A 231 -13.93 11.04 2.55
CA SER A 231 -12.90 10.72 1.56
C SER A 231 -13.03 9.29 1.02
N PRO A 232 -12.85 9.06 -0.30
CA PRO A 232 -12.74 7.72 -0.87
C PRO A 232 -11.40 7.05 -0.55
N ILE A 233 -10.44 7.81 -0.03
CA ILE A 233 -9.13 7.34 0.41
C ILE A 233 -9.22 6.97 1.88
N ARG A 234 -8.80 5.74 2.20
CA ARG A 234 -8.75 5.22 3.57
C ARG A 234 -7.78 6.01 4.44
N ASP A 235 -8.13 6.12 5.72
CA ASP A 235 -7.22 6.61 6.75
C ASP A 235 -6.22 5.50 7.14
N GLY A 236 -5.15 5.33 6.34
CA GLY A 236 -4.02 4.44 6.66
C GLY A 236 -3.10 5.01 7.74
N GLN A 237 -3.01 6.34 7.81
CA GLN A 237 -2.08 7.08 8.68
C GLN A 237 -2.65 7.38 10.07
N ASN A 238 -3.90 7.00 10.35
CA ASN A 238 -4.62 7.15 11.62
C ASN A 238 -4.95 8.61 12.00
N PHE A 239 -5.10 9.50 11.02
CA PHE A 239 -5.51 10.89 11.24
C PHE A 239 -6.82 10.97 12.03
N ILE A 240 -7.85 10.22 11.61
CA ILE A 240 -9.20 10.30 12.20
C ILE A 240 -9.17 9.75 13.63
N PHE A 241 -8.39 8.71 13.90
CA PHE A 241 -8.25 8.20 15.27
C PHE A 241 -7.55 9.22 16.17
N ASN A 242 -6.46 9.83 15.71
CA ASN A 242 -5.78 10.89 16.46
C ASN A 242 -6.70 12.11 16.67
N ALA A 243 -7.58 12.42 15.72
CA ALA A 243 -8.58 13.48 15.85
C ALA A 243 -9.56 13.20 17.00
N ILE A 244 -9.99 11.94 17.17
CA ILE A 244 -10.84 11.54 18.31
C ILE A 244 -10.11 11.78 19.64
N CYS A 245 -8.82 11.43 19.73
CA CYS A 245 -8.01 11.70 20.91
C CYS A 245 -7.85 13.20 21.20
N VAL A 246 -7.61 14.02 20.17
CA VAL A 246 -7.53 15.49 20.32
C VAL A 246 -8.86 16.06 20.81
N LEU A 247 -9.98 15.68 20.19
CA LEU A 247 -11.31 16.15 20.57
C LEU A 247 -11.67 15.76 22.01
N ALA A 248 -11.36 14.53 22.42
CA ALA A 248 -11.52 14.09 23.80
C ALA A 248 -10.60 14.86 24.76
N GLY A 249 -9.35 15.11 24.36
CA GLY A 249 -8.36 15.86 25.15
C GLY A 249 -8.73 17.33 25.41
N VAL A 250 -9.48 17.96 24.51
CA VAL A 250 -10.04 19.32 24.72
C VAL A 250 -11.43 19.32 25.36
N GLY A 251 -11.99 18.14 25.66
CA GLY A 251 -13.30 17.97 26.29
C GLY A 251 -14.52 17.98 25.36
N ASP A 252 -14.34 17.97 24.04
CA ASP A 252 -15.43 17.85 23.05
C ASP A 252 -15.82 16.37 22.84
N ASN A 253 -16.34 15.77 23.90
CA ASN A 253 -16.69 14.35 23.94
C ASN A 253 -17.78 13.96 22.93
N ASP A 254 -18.70 14.88 22.65
CA ASP A 254 -19.80 14.64 21.70
C ASP A 254 -19.28 14.53 20.27
N ARG A 255 -18.39 15.44 19.85
CA ARG A 255 -17.77 15.36 18.53
C ARG A 255 -16.83 14.16 18.46
N ALA A 256 -16.06 13.87 19.52
CA ALA A 256 -15.21 12.68 19.59
C ALA A 256 -16.02 11.38 19.37
N LEU A 257 -17.16 11.21 20.05
CA LEU A 257 -18.02 10.04 19.90
C LEU A 257 -18.65 9.93 18.51
N ARG A 258 -19.10 11.05 17.91
CA ARG A 258 -19.62 11.04 16.53
C ARG A 258 -18.54 10.62 15.53
N THR A 259 -17.34 11.17 15.67
CA THR A 259 -16.19 10.82 14.84
C THR A 259 -15.79 9.34 15.01
N ALA A 260 -15.81 8.81 16.24
CA ALA A 260 -15.56 7.39 16.49
C ALA A 260 -16.56 6.47 15.79
N LYS A 261 -17.85 6.80 15.85
CA LYS A 261 -18.91 6.06 15.13
C LYS A 261 -18.71 6.12 13.61
N ALA A 262 -18.39 7.30 13.08
CA ALA A 262 -18.10 7.47 11.66
C ALA A 262 -16.88 6.67 11.21
N LEU A 263 -15.79 6.69 11.99
CA LEU A 263 -14.56 5.93 11.72
C LEU A 263 -14.82 4.42 11.67
N VAL A 264 -15.58 3.88 12.63
CA VAL A 264 -15.97 2.45 12.60
C VAL A 264 -16.85 2.14 11.39
N ARG A 265 -17.80 3.01 11.07
CA ARG A 265 -18.70 2.84 9.91
C ARG A 265 -17.90 2.74 8.61
N ILE A 266 -16.86 3.55 8.42
CA ILE A 266 -16.00 3.51 7.21
C ILE A 266 -14.92 2.41 7.23
N GLY A 267 -15.01 1.42 8.13
CA GLY A 267 -14.20 0.20 8.05
C GLY A 267 -12.89 0.23 8.85
N TYR A 268 -12.81 1.02 9.92
CA TYR A 268 -11.62 1.04 10.77
C TYR A 268 -11.34 -0.32 11.41
N HIS A 269 -10.19 -0.90 11.06
CA HIS A 269 -9.84 -2.27 11.45
C HIS A 269 -9.16 -2.42 12.82
N LEU A 270 -8.65 -1.32 13.40
CA LEU A 270 -7.99 -1.31 14.70
C LEU A 270 -8.98 -0.92 15.81
N THR A 271 -10.21 -1.45 15.77
CA THR A 271 -11.27 -1.11 16.74
C THR A 271 -10.87 -1.40 18.19
N PHE A 272 -9.91 -2.29 18.42
CA PHE A 272 -9.36 -2.55 19.75
C PHE A 272 -8.79 -1.28 20.41
N ARG A 273 -8.35 -0.28 19.63
CA ARG A 273 -7.80 0.99 20.16
C ARG A 273 -8.84 1.85 20.88
N PHE A 274 -10.14 1.60 20.65
CA PHE A 274 -11.20 2.27 21.41
C PHE A 274 -11.34 1.74 22.84
N PHE A 275 -10.83 0.53 23.10
CA PHE A 275 -10.89 -0.12 24.40
C PHE A 275 -9.65 0.26 25.21
N VAL A 276 -9.86 0.95 26.32
CA VAL A 276 -8.79 1.28 27.26
C VAL A 276 -8.56 0.10 28.19
N ASP A 277 -7.48 -0.64 27.97
CA ASP A 277 -6.99 -1.70 28.88
C ASP A 277 -5.53 -1.43 29.26
N PRO A 278 -5.27 -0.76 30.39
CA PRO A 278 -3.92 -0.44 30.84
C PRO A 278 -3.02 -1.66 31.08
N GLU A 279 -3.60 -2.85 31.33
CA GLU A 279 -2.85 -4.09 31.59
C GLU A 279 -2.49 -4.85 30.31
N LYS A 280 -3.15 -4.54 29.18
CA LYS A 280 -2.89 -5.13 27.86
C LYS A 280 -2.36 -4.12 26.85
N ASP A 281 -1.92 -2.97 27.33
CA ASP A 281 -1.53 -1.87 26.46
C ASP A 281 -0.34 -2.27 25.59
N ASP A 282 -0.56 -2.29 24.28
CA ASP A 282 0.49 -2.62 23.33
C ASP A 282 1.58 -1.52 23.32
N VAL A 283 2.70 -1.78 22.65
CA VAL A 283 3.79 -0.81 22.55
C VAL A 283 3.28 0.52 21.96
N TRP A 284 2.42 0.44 20.94
CA TRP A 284 1.93 1.62 20.22
C TRP A 284 1.06 2.53 21.08
N ASN A 285 0.12 1.98 21.85
CA ASN A 285 -0.72 2.77 22.75
C ASN A 285 0.08 3.45 23.86
N ARG A 286 1.12 2.79 24.39
CA ARG A 286 2.03 3.39 25.38
C ARG A 286 2.87 4.50 24.78
N GLU A 287 3.33 4.31 23.55
CA GLU A 287 4.06 5.34 22.81
C GLU A 287 3.19 6.57 22.55
N THR A 288 1.95 6.38 22.14
CA THR A 288 1.04 7.47 21.72
C THR A 288 0.14 8.02 22.84
N ARG A 289 0.17 7.42 24.04
CA ARG A 289 -0.66 7.78 25.20
C ARG A 289 -2.16 7.84 24.90
N GLN A 290 -2.63 7.10 23.90
CA GLN A 290 -4.00 7.20 23.41
C GLN A 290 -5.04 6.85 24.47
N HIS A 291 -4.69 5.93 25.39
CA HIS A 291 -5.55 5.58 26.52
C HIS A 291 -5.77 6.77 27.47
N GLU A 292 -4.78 7.65 27.65
CA GLU A 292 -4.88 8.82 28.51
C GLU A 292 -5.88 9.83 27.91
N TRP A 293 -5.80 10.06 26.60
CA TRP A 293 -6.68 10.98 25.89
C TRP A 293 -8.14 10.51 25.82
N LEU A 294 -8.37 9.19 25.82
CA LEU A 294 -9.72 8.60 25.81
C LEU A 294 -10.30 8.42 27.22
N ALA A 295 -9.53 8.64 28.29
CA ALA A 295 -9.90 8.24 29.65
C ALA A 295 -11.22 8.85 30.14
N ASP A 296 -11.50 10.10 29.78
CA ASP A 296 -12.76 10.76 30.15
C ASP A 296 -13.92 10.36 29.25
N LEU A 297 -13.67 10.19 27.95
CA LEU A 297 -14.67 9.73 27.00
C LEU A 297 -15.21 8.35 27.39
N VAL A 298 -14.34 7.45 27.85
CA VAL A 298 -14.68 6.08 28.32
C VAL A 298 -15.62 6.10 29.53
N LYS A 299 -15.65 7.17 30.33
CA LYS A 299 -16.55 7.27 31.49
C LYS A 299 -17.99 7.61 31.08
N THR A 300 -18.23 8.02 29.83
CA THR A 300 -19.56 8.42 29.37
C THR A 300 -20.43 7.20 29.05
N PRO A 301 -21.71 7.16 29.45
CA PRO A 301 -22.63 6.07 29.13
C PRO A 301 -22.79 5.82 27.63
N GLU A 302 -22.78 6.88 26.82
CA GLU A 302 -22.96 6.82 25.38
C GLU A 302 -21.76 6.18 24.67
N TYR A 303 -20.55 6.42 25.18
CA TYR A 303 -19.35 5.77 24.66
C TYR A 303 -19.28 4.30 25.09
N GLN A 304 -19.68 3.97 26.33
CA GLN A 304 -19.76 2.56 26.75
C GLN A 304 -20.72 1.75 25.89
N LYS A 305 -21.90 2.31 25.58
CA LYS A 305 -22.83 1.69 24.62
C LYS A 305 -22.18 1.49 23.24
N PHE A 306 -21.40 2.47 22.77
CA PHE A 306 -20.65 2.33 21.51
C PHE A 306 -19.60 1.21 21.58
N LEU A 307 -18.87 1.07 22.69
CA LEU A 307 -17.91 -0.02 22.90
C LEU A 307 -18.59 -1.39 22.84
N ASP A 308 -19.72 -1.55 23.53
CA ASP A 308 -20.52 -2.78 23.52
C ASP A 308 -20.97 -3.15 22.08
N ASP A 309 -21.31 -2.15 21.28
CA ASP A 309 -21.73 -2.36 19.88
C ASP A 309 -20.59 -2.87 18.99
N ILE A 310 -19.35 -2.46 19.26
CA ILE A 310 -18.17 -2.77 18.42
C ILE A 310 -17.29 -3.91 18.95
N GLU A 311 -17.44 -4.33 20.22
CA GLU A 311 -16.60 -5.36 20.86
C GLU A 311 -16.60 -6.69 20.10
N GLY A 312 -17.68 -6.98 19.34
CA GLY A 312 -17.68 -8.01 18.28
C GLY A 312 -17.33 -9.43 18.75
N LYS A 313 -18.32 -10.33 18.85
CA LYS A 313 -18.05 -11.74 19.19
C LYS A 313 -17.20 -12.43 18.13
N ILE A 314 -16.06 -13.04 18.49
CA ILE A 314 -15.22 -13.82 17.55
C ILE A 314 -16.09 -14.85 16.81
N VAL A 315 -16.17 -14.74 15.48
CA VAL A 315 -16.94 -15.68 14.64
C VAL A 315 -16.30 -17.06 14.73
N ASN A 316 -17.11 -18.04 15.14
CA ASN A 316 -16.74 -19.43 15.03
C ASN A 316 -16.99 -19.92 13.59
N TYR A 317 -15.93 -20.05 12.80
CA TYR A 317 -16.04 -20.51 11.40
C TYR A 317 -16.57 -21.95 11.26
N THR A 318 -16.66 -22.72 12.35
CA THR A 318 -17.28 -24.05 12.37
C THR A 318 -18.73 -24.04 12.83
N ASP A 319 -19.30 -22.86 13.06
CA ASP A 319 -20.72 -22.65 13.38
C ASP A 319 -21.46 -22.17 12.13
N PRO A 320 -22.42 -22.95 11.58
CA PRO A 320 -23.18 -22.57 10.39
C PRO A 320 -24.09 -21.34 10.58
N ASP A 321 -24.35 -20.92 11.82
CA ASP A 321 -25.18 -19.74 12.10
C ASP A 321 -24.36 -18.44 12.15
N GLN A 322 -23.02 -18.55 12.18
CA GLN A 322 -22.12 -17.40 12.29
C GLN A 322 -21.28 -17.15 11.03
N THR A 323 -21.28 -18.08 10.07
CA THR A 323 -20.46 -17.97 8.85
C THR A 323 -21.14 -18.58 7.63
N THR A 324 -20.55 -18.31 6.46
CA THR A 324 -20.92 -18.90 5.17
C THR A 324 -19.66 -19.29 4.40
N PHE A 325 -19.84 -19.83 3.20
CA PHE A 325 -18.76 -20.23 2.32
C PHE A 325 -18.29 -19.06 1.44
N ALA A 326 -17.00 -19.07 1.11
CA ALA A 326 -16.42 -18.33 -0.01
C ALA A 326 -16.28 -19.24 -1.24
N PHE A 327 -16.07 -20.54 -1.03
CA PHE A 327 -15.84 -21.52 -2.08
C PHE A 327 -16.30 -22.92 -1.66
N LEU A 328 -16.93 -23.64 -2.59
CA LEU A 328 -17.30 -25.05 -2.49
C LEU A 328 -16.93 -25.81 -3.77
N GLN A 329 -16.28 -26.96 -3.62
CA GLN A 329 -16.01 -27.88 -4.74
C GLN A 329 -16.07 -29.34 -4.30
N ASP A 330 -16.96 -30.11 -4.92
CA ASP A 330 -17.03 -31.55 -4.70
C ASP A 330 -15.80 -32.26 -5.28
N GLY A 331 -15.40 -33.35 -4.63
CA GLY A 331 -14.28 -34.16 -5.09
C GLY A 331 -14.11 -35.46 -4.32
N ILE A 332 -12.94 -36.08 -4.50
CA ILE A 332 -12.54 -37.31 -3.84
C ILE A 332 -11.27 -37.06 -3.05
N TYR A 333 -11.20 -37.56 -1.82
CA TYR A 333 -10.01 -37.44 -0.99
C TYR A 333 -8.91 -38.39 -1.48
N LYS A 334 -7.88 -37.83 -2.12
CA LYS A 334 -6.74 -38.59 -2.68
C LYS A 334 -5.57 -38.77 -1.70
N GLY A 335 -5.71 -38.34 -0.44
CA GLY A 335 -4.64 -38.49 0.55
C GLY A 335 -4.44 -39.96 0.96
N LYS A 336 -3.21 -40.31 1.35
CA LYS A 336 -2.85 -41.69 1.75
C LYS A 336 -3.30 -42.06 3.17
N ALA A 337 -3.47 -41.08 4.05
CA ALA A 337 -3.85 -41.26 5.45
C ALA A 337 -5.21 -40.61 5.72
N ARG A 338 -5.91 -41.07 6.76
CA ARG A 338 -7.17 -40.46 7.23
C ARG A 338 -6.98 -38.98 7.56
N LYS A 339 -7.99 -38.16 7.30
CA LYS A 339 -7.96 -36.73 7.62
C LYS A 339 -9.20 -36.31 8.40
N LYS A 340 -9.05 -35.38 9.33
CA LYS A 340 -10.16 -34.86 10.13
C LYS A 340 -11.02 -33.90 9.28
N CYS A 341 -12.32 -34.16 9.23
CA CYS A 341 -13.32 -33.27 8.63
C CYS A 341 -13.30 -31.92 9.34
N ASN A 342 -13.25 -30.83 8.57
CA ASN A 342 -13.13 -29.49 9.14
C ASN A 342 -14.39 -29.06 9.89
N LEU A 343 -15.57 -29.47 9.41
CA LEU A 343 -16.88 -29.09 9.96
C LEU A 343 -17.29 -29.99 11.13
N THR A 344 -17.40 -31.30 10.90
CA THR A 344 -17.93 -32.27 11.89
C THR A 344 -16.88 -32.90 12.79
N LYS A 345 -15.59 -32.68 12.52
CA LYS A 345 -14.45 -33.27 13.23
C LYS A 345 -14.35 -34.81 13.13
N THR A 346 -15.18 -35.47 12.34
CA THR A 346 -15.11 -36.91 12.04
C THR A 346 -13.94 -37.25 11.11
N LEU A 347 -13.51 -38.50 11.05
CA LEU A 347 -12.43 -38.92 10.15
C LEU A 347 -12.95 -39.21 8.73
N ILE A 348 -12.18 -38.77 7.75
CA ILE A 348 -12.37 -38.99 6.31
C ILE A 348 -11.37 -40.04 5.85
N GLU A 349 -11.86 -41.14 5.29
CA GLU A 349 -11.03 -42.23 4.74
C GLU A 349 -10.50 -41.86 3.33
N PRO A 350 -9.29 -42.31 2.94
CA PRO A 350 -8.83 -42.26 1.55
C PRO A 350 -9.87 -42.80 0.56
N GLY A 351 -10.04 -42.12 -0.58
CA GLY A 351 -10.97 -42.52 -1.64
C GLY A 351 -12.44 -42.13 -1.41
N THR A 352 -12.79 -41.52 -0.27
CA THR A 352 -14.16 -41.08 0.00
C THR A 352 -14.51 -39.73 -0.65
N LYS A 353 -15.81 -39.51 -0.86
CA LYS A 353 -16.34 -38.23 -1.36
C LYS A 353 -16.16 -37.14 -0.29
N VAL A 354 -15.68 -35.99 -0.73
CA VAL A 354 -15.42 -34.83 0.11
C VAL A 354 -15.86 -33.56 -0.61
N VAL A 355 -16.05 -32.50 0.18
CA VAL A 355 -16.21 -31.15 -0.31
C VAL A 355 -15.00 -30.33 0.12
N ARG A 356 -14.33 -29.71 -0.84
CA ARG A 356 -13.31 -28.69 -0.57
C ARG A 356 -14.01 -27.38 -0.27
N ILE A 357 -13.67 -26.77 0.85
CA ILE A 357 -14.37 -25.58 1.35
C ILE A 357 -13.37 -24.47 1.68
N ARG A 358 -13.81 -23.23 1.45
CA ARG A 358 -13.28 -22.02 2.11
C ARG A 358 -14.44 -21.32 2.81
N GLY A 359 -14.25 -20.93 4.06
CA GLY A 359 -15.20 -20.08 4.76
C GLY A 359 -15.00 -18.63 4.36
N LEU A 360 -16.05 -17.82 4.35
CA LEU A 360 -15.96 -16.37 4.12
C LEU A 360 -15.31 -15.65 5.31
N CYS A 361 -15.34 -16.24 6.53
CA CYS A 361 -14.81 -15.62 7.76
C CYS A 361 -13.82 -16.50 8.57
N GLY A 362 -12.71 -15.92 9.08
CA GLY A 362 -11.79 -16.54 10.06
C GLY A 362 -10.27 -16.34 9.83
N LYS A 363 -9.46 -16.50 10.90
CA LYS A 363 -7.98 -16.27 10.94
C LYS A 363 -7.10 -17.14 10.01
N SER A 364 -7.67 -18.13 9.33
CA SER A 364 -6.96 -19.03 8.39
C SER A 364 -7.69 -19.17 7.05
N VAL A 365 -8.50 -18.16 6.73
CA VAL A 365 -9.21 -18.03 5.45
C VAL A 365 -8.28 -17.57 4.33
N GLU A 366 -7.09 -17.08 4.66
CA GLU A 366 -6.26 -16.36 3.69
C GLU A 366 -5.51 -17.25 2.68
N GLN A 367 -5.38 -18.59 2.85
CA GLN A 367 -4.62 -19.40 1.87
C GLN A 367 -5.11 -20.86 1.63
N GLU A 368 -5.60 -21.61 2.63
CA GLU A 368 -5.77 -23.07 2.47
C GLU A 368 -7.20 -23.57 2.22
N LEU A 369 -7.35 -24.43 1.20
CA LEU A 369 -8.56 -25.22 0.98
C LEU A 369 -8.71 -26.29 2.06
N ARG A 370 -9.83 -26.26 2.78
CA ARG A 370 -10.16 -27.24 3.82
C ARG A 370 -11.01 -28.36 3.25
N LEU A 371 -11.09 -29.47 3.97
CA LEU A 371 -11.86 -30.65 3.57
C LEU A 371 -12.98 -30.93 4.55
N ALA A 372 -14.18 -31.10 4.02
CA ALA A 372 -15.34 -31.61 4.73
C ALA A 372 -15.77 -32.96 4.12
N ALA A 373 -16.26 -33.87 4.96
CA ALA A 373 -16.91 -35.08 4.47
C ALA A 373 -18.18 -34.70 3.70
N ALA A 374 -18.49 -35.38 2.59
CA ALA A 374 -19.73 -35.11 1.85
C ALA A 374 -20.98 -35.27 2.74
N THR A 375 -20.95 -36.22 3.66
CA THR A 375 -22.04 -36.49 4.61
C THR A 375 -22.32 -35.37 5.60
N ALA A 376 -21.39 -34.40 5.75
CA ALA A 376 -21.64 -33.20 6.55
C ALA A 376 -22.72 -32.28 5.95
N PHE A 377 -23.15 -32.55 4.71
CA PHE A 377 -24.13 -31.79 3.95
C PHE A 377 -25.38 -32.60 3.60
N ASP A 378 -25.54 -33.80 4.18
CA ASP A 378 -26.73 -34.63 3.92
C ASP A 378 -27.97 -34.05 4.62
N ASP A 379 -27.80 -33.53 5.84
CA ASP A 379 -28.87 -32.90 6.65
C ASP A 379 -28.36 -31.76 7.56
N GLY A 380 -29.29 -31.10 8.24
CA GLY A 380 -29.02 -30.04 9.22
C GLY A 380 -28.55 -28.70 8.63
N ARG A 381 -28.01 -27.85 9.49
CA ARG A 381 -27.67 -26.44 9.16
C ARG A 381 -26.58 -26.33 8.08
N TRP A 382 -25.61 -27.23 8.02
CA TRP A 382 -24.58 -27.20 6.98
C TRP A 382 -25.13 -27.57 5.60
N ALA A 383 -26.09 -28.49 5.50
CA ALA A 383 -26.82 -28.77 4.26
C ALA A 383 -27.60 -27.54 3.77
N GLU A 384 -28.27 -26.83 4.69
CA GLU A 384 -28.97 -25.57 4.38
C GLU A 384 -28.01 -24.48 3.91
N ARG A 385 -26.87 -24.29 4.59
CA ARG A 385 -25.85 -23.31 4.18
C ARG A 385 -25.28 -23.60 2.79
N ARG A 386 -25.04 -24.87 2.47
CA ARG A 386 -24.58 -25.27 1.13
C ARG A 386 -25.62 -24.90 0.08
N ARG A 387 -26.89 -25.25 0.33
CA ARG A 387 -28.01 -24.92 -0.57
C ARG A 387 -28.12 -23.42 -0.80
N GLU A 388 -28.14 -22.63 0.25
CA GLU A 388 -28.20 -21.16 0.14
C GLU A 388 -27.03 -20.58 -0.66
N PHE A 389 -25.82 -21.12 -0.47
CA PHE A 389 -24.64 -20.65 -1.20
C PHE A 389 -24.65 -21.04 -2.69
N GLU A 390 -25.12 -22.24 -3.02
CA GLU A 390 -25.27 -22.73 -4.40
C GLU A 390 -26.44 -22.05 -5.12
N GLU A 391 -27.54 -21.75 -4.42
CA GLU A 391 -28.72 -21.05 -4.92
C GLU A 391 -28.57 -19.51 -4.92
N ASN A 392 -27.45 -18.98 -4.45
CA ASN A 392 -27.20 -17.54 -4.32
C ASN A 392 -28.27 -16.83 -3.46
N ARG A 393 -28.57 -17.39 -2.28
CA ARG A 393 -29.57 -16.90 -1.30
C ARG A 393 -29.00 -16.80 0.12
N VAL A 394 -27.71 -16.54 0.23
CA VAL A 394 -27.03 -16.42 1.53
C VAL A 394 -27.58 -15.20 2.30
N PRO A 395 -27.98 -15.35 3.57
CA PRO A 395 -28.46 -14.23 4.38
C PRO A 395 -27.48 -13.05 4.47
N LEU A 396 -28.00 -11.82 4.40
CA LEU A 396 -27.19 -10.60 4.39
C LEU A 396 -26.23 -10.47 5.57
N HIS A 397 -26.68 -10.83 6.78
CA HIS A 397 -25.83 -10.76 7.97
C HIS A 397 -24.62 -11.72 7.94
N LEU A 398 -24.62 -12.74 7.07
CA LEU A 398 -23.50 -13.66 6.89
C LEU A 398 -22.53 -13.20 5.80
N VAL A 399 -23.04 -12.61 4.73
CA VAL A 399 -22.19 -12.00 3.70
C VAL A 399 -21.67 -10.62 4.10
N PHE A 400 -22.28 -9.92 5.04
CA PHE A 400 -21.83 -8.62 5.59
C PHE A 400 -21.66 -8.70 7.12
N SER A 401 -20.83 -9.65 7.59
CA SER A 401 -20.66 -9.92 9.04
C SER A 401 -19.78 -8.88 9.77
N ARG A 402 -20.00 -8.72 11.09
CA ARG A 402 -19.27 -7.74 11.95
C ARG A 402 -17.77 -8.04 12.14
N ASN A 403 -17.37 -9.32 12.10
CA ASN A 403 -16.09 -9.75 12.68
C ASN A 403 -15.03 -10.14 11.66
N TYR A 404 -15.10 -9.60 10.45
CA TYR A 404 -14.05 -9.78 9.47
C TYR A 404 -13.12 -8.58 9.42
N ARG A 405 -11.93 -8.73 10.02
CA ARG A 405 -10.85 -7.74 9.92
C ARG A 405 -10.38 -7.65 8.45
N LYS A 406 -10.23 -6.44 7.92
CA LYS A 406 -9.54 -6.11 6.65
C LYS A 406 -10.19 -6.56 5.33
N HIS A 407 -11.51 -6.54 5.18
CA HIS A 407 -12.14 -6.86 3.87
C HIS A 407 -12.25 -5.68 2.90
N TRP A 408 -12.49 -4.48 3.41
CA TRP A 408 -12.75 -3.31 2.59
C TRP A 408 -11.64 -2.30 2.81
N ARG A 409 -10.91 -1.99 1.75
CA ARG A 409 -9.92 -0.91 1.67
C ARG A 409 -10.58 0.41 1.26
N SER A 410 -11.74 0.39 0.59
CA SER A 410 -12.57 1.54 0.24
C SER A 410 -13.49 1.94 1.42
N PRO A 411 -13.35 3.16 1.97
CA PRO A 411 -14.21 3.70 3.02
C PRO A 411 -15.70 3.70 2.66
N HIS A 412 -16.03 4.03 1.41
CA HIS A 412 -17.42 4.11 0.95
C HIS A 412 -18.08 2.74 0.85
N ILE A 413 -17.35 1.73 0.37
CA ILE A 413 -17.83 0.35 0.31
C ILE A 413 -17.93 -0.22 1.73
N ALA A 414 -16.98 0.09 2.61
CA ALA A 414 -17.05 -0.30 4.02
C ALA A 414 -18.28 0.29 4.71
N ALA A 415 -18.56 1.58 4.51
CA ALA A 415 -19.76 2.25 5.02
C ALA A 415 -21.05 1.62 4.48
N PHE A 416 -21.09 1.30 3.18
CA PHE A 416 -22.23 0.58 2.60
C PHE A 416 -22.43 -0.79 3.24
N ALA A 417 -21.36 -1.58 3.40
CA ALA A 417 -21.43 -2.89 4.04
C ALA A 417 -21.88 -2.79 5.51
N TYR A 418 -21.43 -1.77 6.24
CA TYR A 418 -21.88 -1.47 7.59
C TYR A 418 -23.39 -1.16 7.62
N ASP A 419 -23.86 -0.29 6.72
CA ASP A 419 -25.27 0.13 6.65
C ASP A 419 -26.19 -1.04 6.28
N VAL A 420 -25.82 -1.86 5.29
CA VAL A 420 -26.60 -3.05 4.86
C VAL A 420 -26.76 -4.04 6.01
N ARG A 421 -25.69 -4.24 6.78
CA ARG A 421 -25.73 -5.12 7.95
C ARG A 421 -26.73 -4.64 8.99
N ASP A 422 -26.67 -3.36 9.35
CA ASP A 422 -27.51 -2.82 10.43
C ASP A 422 -28.96 -2.63 10.00
N ALA A 423 -29.21 -2.25 8.75
CA ALA A 423 -30.56 -2.14 8.21
C ALA A 423 -31.19 -3.49 7.86
N GLY A 424 -30.38 -4.51 7.56
CA GLY A 424 -30.85 -5.82 7.08
C GLY A 424 -31.41 -5.80 5.66
N THR A 425 -31.15 -4.74 4.89
CA THR A 425 -31.65 -4.54 3.52
C THR A 425 -30.59 -3.91 2.62
N VAL A 426 -30.68 -4.13 1.31
CA VAL A 426 -29.75 -3.58 0.31
C VAL A 426 -30.39 -2.43 -0.46
N ASP A 427 -29.75 -1.26 -0.44
CA ASP A 427 -30.03 -0.20 -1.42
C ASP A 427 -29.27 -0.50 -2.72
N ILE A 428 -29.97 -1.06 -3.70
CA ILE A 428 -29.38 -1.46 -4.98
C ILE A 428 -28.91 -0.27 -5.80
N LYS A 429 -29.60 0.87 -5.75
CA LYS A 429 -29.17 2.07 -6.51
C LYS A 429 -27.85 2.59 -5.97
N ARG A 430 -27.73 2.67 -4.63
CA ARG A 430 -26.48 3.06 -3.99
C ARG A 430 -25.35 2.06 -4.28
N ALA A 431 -25.63 0.75 -4.25
CA ALA A 431 -24.63 -0.27 -4.59
C ALA A 431 -24.09 -0.12 -6.02
N VAL A 432 -24.99 0.08 -6.99
CA VAL A 432 -24.64 0.29 -8.40
C VAL A 432 -23.82 1.57 -8.57
N GLN A 433 -24.23 2.67 -7.93
CA GLN A 433 -23.50 3.93 -8.00
C GLN A 433 -22.09 3.79 -7.41
N LEU A 434 -21.95 3.11 -6.26
CA LEU A 434 -20.65 2.86 -5.62
C LEU A 434 -19.70 2.09 -6.53
N VAL A 435 -20.16 1.02 -7.17
CA VAL A 435 -19.34 0.26 -8.13
C VAL A 435 -19.00 1.13 -9.34
N ALA A 436 -19.99 1.83 -9.89
CA ALA A 436 -19.82 2.64 -11.09
C ALA A 436 -18.87 3.83 -10.90
N ASP A 437 -18.83 4.42 -9.71
CA ASP A 437 -17.94 5.53 -9.36
C ASP A 437 -16.62 5.08 -8.76
N HIS A 438 -16.46 3.78 -8.46
CA HIS A 438 -15.23 3.24 -7.91
C HIS A 438 -14.07 3.49 -8.88
N GLN A 439 -13.08 4.22 -8.39
CA GLN A 439 -11.88 4.61 -9.12
C GLN A 439 -10.80 4.98 -8.08
N PRO A 440 -10.15 3.98 -7.44
CA PRO A 440 -9.07 4.24 -6.50
C PRO A 440 -7.89 4.92 -7.21
N PRO A 441 -7.04 5.65 -6.47
CA PRO A 441 -5.82 6.23 -7.02
C PRO A 441 -4.90 5.16 -7.62
N PRO A 442 -4.16 5.49 -8.71
CA PRO A 442 -3.19 4.59 -9.36
C PRO A 442 -2.29 3.85 -8.36
N ILE A 443 -2.12 2.53 -8.53
CA ILE A 443 -1.16 1.74 -7.76
C ILE A 443 0.24 2.21 -8.08
N TRP A 444 0.97 2.65 -7.05
CA TRP A 444 2.34 3.11 -7.20
C TRP A 444 3.19 2.07 -7.92
N ARG A 445 3.98 2.58 -8.87
CA ARG A 445 4.85 1.81 -9.73
C ARG A 445 6.13 2.57 -9.97
N GLU A 446 7.18 1.82 -10.21
CA GLU A 446 8.48 2.31 -10.63
C GLU A 446 8.81 1.73 -12.00
N TRP A 447 9.83 2.29 -12.63
CA TRP A 447 10.37 1.81 -13.89
C TRP A 447 11.79 1.32 -13.72
N TYR A 448 12.08 0.11 -14.17
CA TYR A 448 13.47 -0.26 -14.43
C TYR A 448 13.96 0.43 -15.71
N THR A 449 15.03 1.22 -15.58
CA THR A 449 15.62 2.00 -16.69
C THR A 449 16.92 1.38 -17.24
N GLU A 450 17.36 1.82 -18.43
CA GLU A 450 18.56 1.28 -19.10
C GLU A 450 19.90 1.73 -18.44
N ARG A 451 19.91 2.85 -17.70
CA ARG A 451 21.12 3.34 -17.01
C ARG A 451 21.28 2.66 -15.65
N HIS A 452 21.77 1.43 -15.65
CA HIS A 452 22.15 0.67 -14.45
C HIS A 452 21.03 0.60 -13.38
N GLN A 453 20.01 -0.24 -13.60
CA GLN A 453 19.07 -0.71 -12.56
C GLN A 453 18.50 0.37 -11.60
N ARG A 454 18.38 1.62 -12.05
CA ARG A 454 17.75 2.69 -11.26
C ARG A 454 16.24 2.62 -11.44
N LEU A 455 15.55 2.65 -10.31
CA LEU A 455 14.11 2.80 -10.24
C LEU A 455 13.79 4.30 -10.43
N GLU A 456 12.91 4.59 -11.37
CA GLU A 456 12.32 5.91 -11.53
C GLU A 456 10.84 5.80 -11.16
N ASP A 457 10.38 6.66 -10.24
CA ASP A 457 8.96 6.70 -9.87
C ASP A 457 8.10 6.99 -11.09
N GLY A 458 7.07 6.18 -11.30
CA GLY A 458 6.11 6.44 -12.37
C GLY A 458 5.26 7.67 -12.11
N PHE A 459 5.02 7.98 -10.83
CA PHE A 459 4.28 9.13 -10.30
C PHE A 459 4.39 9.13 -8.76
N PRO A 460 4.02 10.23 -8.07
CA PRO A 460 4.05 10.30 -6.61
C PRO A 460 3.21 9.21 -5.91
N ILE A 461 3.61 8.77 -4.72
CA ILE A 461 2.88 7.73 -3.99
C ILE A 461 1.55 8.30 -3.45
N PHE A 462 0.43 7.75 -3.94
CA PHE A 462 -0.91 8.10 -3.50
C PHE A 462 -1.45 7.12 -2.45
N GLU A 463 -2.08 7.65 -1.40
CA GLU A 463 -2.80 6.85 -0.40
C GLU A 463 -4.08 6.26 -1.03
N GLY A 464 -4.53 5.09 -0.56
CA GLY A 464 -5.80 4.48 -1.00
C GLY A 464 -5.71 3.65 -2.28
N ALA A 465 -4.51 3.47 -2.82
CA ALA A 465 -4.24 2.60 -3.97
C ALA A 465 -4.52 1.09 -3.71
N GLU A 466 -4.88 0.68 -2.49
CA GLU A 466 -5.18 -0.71 -2.18
C GLU A 466 -6.65 -1.12 -2.48
N GLY A 467 -7.49 -0.17 -2.89
CA GLY A 467 -8.95 -0.32 -2.99
C GLY A 467 -9.52 -1.05 -4.21
N TYR A 468 -8.69 -1.50 -5.15
CA TYR A 468 -9.13 -1.95 -6.48
C TYR A 468 -10.12 -3.12 -6.45
N GLY A 469 -9.90 -4.09 -5.57
CA GLY A 469 -10.70 -5.31 -5.46
C GLY A 469 -12.11 -5.16 -4.90
N ASP A 470 -12.36 -4.08 -4.18
CA ASP A 470 -13.51 -4.00 -3.29
C ASP A 470 -14.84 -3.97 -4.05
N ALA A 471 -14.90 -3.31 -5.20
CA ALA A 471 -16.11 -3.28 -6.00
C ALA A 471 -16.48 -4.69 -6.52
N VAL A 472 -15.47 -5.48 -6.93
CA VAL A 472 -15.66 -6.87 -7.38
C VAL A 472 -16.14 -7.75 -6.22
N ASN A 473 -15.53 -7.59 -5.05
CA ASN A 473 -15.90 -8.32 -3.84
C ASN A 473 -17.31 -7.96 -3.35
N LEU A 474 -17.70 -6.68 -3.45
CA LEU A 474 -19.05 -6.22 -3.15
C LEU A 474 -20.07 -6.90 -4.05
N ILE A 475 -19.84 -6.90 -5.36
CA ILE A 475 -20.73 -7.56 -6.32
C ILE A 475 -20.84 -9.05 -6.04
N TRP A 476 -19.73 -9.73 -5.76
CA TRP A 476 -19.77 -11.14 -5.41
C TRP A 476 -20.68 -11.41 -4.20
N ARG A 477 -20.60 -10.58 -3.15
CA ARG A 477 -21.47 -10.69 -1.97
C ARG A 477 -22.93 -10.42 -2.31
N LEU A 478 -23.21 -9.42 -3.13
CA LEU A 478 -24.56 -9.09 -3.59
C LEU A 478 -25.16 -10.24 -4.41
N VAL A 479 -24.38 -10.85 -5.31
CA VAL A 479 -24.79 -12.05 -6.04
C VAL A 479 -25.11 -13.17 -5.08
N LYS A 480 -24.21 -13.50 -4.15
CA LYS A 480 -24.42 -14.58 -3.18
C LYS A 480 -25.62 -14.34 -2.28
N ALA A 481 -26.05 -13.10 -2.09
CA ALA A 481 -27.26 -12.74 -1.35
C ALA A 481 -28.53 -12.62 -2.23
N GLY A 482 -28.46 -12.91 -3.54
CA GLY A 482 -29.62 -12.95 -4.44
C GLY A 482 -29.90 -11.64 -5.17
N TYR A 483 -28.97 -10.67 -5.12
CA TYR A 483 -29.13 -9.35 -5.72
C TYR A 483 -28.43 -9.17 -7.08
N GLY A 484 -27.93 -10.25 -7.69
CA GLY A 484 -27.21 -10.19 -8.97
C GLY A 484 -28.05 -9.63 -10.13
N GLU A 485 -29.27 -10.13 -10.31
CA GLU A 485 -30.19 -9.63 -11.36
C GLU A 485 -30.69 -8.20 -11.07
N PRO A 486 -31.17 -7.87 -9.85
CA PRO A 486 -31.48 -6.48 -9.49
C PRO A 486 -30.34 -5.49 -9.74
N PHE A 487 -29.10 -5.89 -9.43
CA PHE A 487 -27.92 -5.06 -9.68
C PHE A 487 -27.72 -4.79 -11.17
N MET A 488 -27.77 -5.83 -12.02
CA MET A 488 -27.62 -5.66 -13.47
C MET A 488 -28.72 -4.79 -14.08
N GLN A 489 -29.96 -4.94 -13.62
CA GLN A 489 -31.08 -4.12 -14.09
C GLN A 489 -30.84 -2.64 -13.78
N ALA A 490 -30.48 -2.31 -12.54
CA ALA A 490 -30.17 -0.94 -12.14
C ALA A 490 -28.89 -0.40 -12.82
N ALA A 491 -27.89 -1.25 -13.10
CA ALA A 491 -26.67 -0.84 -13.80
C ALA A 491 -26.92 -0.43 -15.27
N ARG A 492 -27.98 -0.93 -15.91
CA ARG A 492 -28.36 -0.52 -17.28
C ARG A 492 -28.86 0.92 -17.36
N ASP A 493 -29.39 1.45 -16.25
CA ASP A 493 -29.91 2.81 -16.19
C ASP A 493 -28.82 3.87 -15.97
N LEU A 494 -27.55 3.45 -15.79
CA LEU A 494 -26.41 4.35 -15.67
C LEU A 494 -26.08 5.04 -17.01
N PRO A 495 -25.40 6.21 -16.97
CA PRO A 495 -24.76 6.77 -18.15
C PRO A 495 -23.88 5.73 -18.86
N THR A 496 -23.87 5.74 -20.20
CA THR A 496 -23.26 4.68 -21.02
C THR A 496 -21.84 4.33 -20.62
N GLU A 497 -20.96 5.31 -20.37
CA GLU A 497 -19.57 5.06 -19.97
C GLU A 497 -19.47 4.30 -18.63
N LYS A 498 -20.30 4.67 -17.65
CA LYS A 498 -20.35 4.00 -16.34
C LYS A 498 -20.94 2.59 -16.47
N ALA A 499 -22.03 2.45 -17.23
CA ALA A 499 -22.63 1.15 -17.51
C ALA A 499 -21.64 0.22 -18.21
N ASP A 500 -20.97 0.71 -19.25
CA ASP A 500 -19.96 -0.03 -20.02
C ASP A 500 -18.83 -0.51 -19.11
N LYS A 501 -18.26 0.37 -18.27
CA LYS A 501 -17.23 0.00 -17.28
C LYS A 501 -17.71 -1.13 -16.36
N VAL A 502 -18.93 -1.03 -15.83
CA VAL A 502 -19.51 -2.05 -14.94
C VAL A 502 -19.71 -3.37 -15.69
N PHE A 503 -20.34 -3.35 -16.86
CA PHE A 503 -20.63 -4.57 -17.63
C PHE A 503 -19.38 -5.25 -18.18
N ALA A 504 -18.32 -4.50 -18.51
CA ALA A 504 -17.03 -5.08 -18.88
C ALA A 504 -16.42 -5.89 -17.73
N MET A 505 -16.45 -5.35 -16.50
CA MET A 505 -16.04 -6.07 -15.30
C MET A 505 -16.96 -7.26 -15.00
N LEU A 506 -18.29 -7.13 -15.11
CA LEU A 506 -19.20 -8.26 -14.92
C LEU A 506 -18.91 -9.41 -15.90
N GLY A 507 -18.54 -9.08 -17.14
CA GLY A 507 -18.13 -10.07 -18.15
C GLY A 507 -16.92 -10.91 -17.74
N THR A 508 -16.09 -10.45 -16.81
CA THR A 508 -14.93 -11.22 -16.32
C THR A 508 -15.29 -12.27 -15.28
N PHE A 509 -16.46 -12.21 -14.64
CA PHE A 509 -16.86 -13.23 -13.66
C PHE A 509 -17.11 -14.58 -14.36
N ALA A 510 -16.79 -15.68 -13.69
CA ALA A 510 -17.22 -17.02 -14.11
C ALA A 510 -18.65 -17.34 -13.62
N PHE A 511 -19.53 -16.33 -13.65
CA PHE A 511 -20.96 -16.49 -13.43
C PHE A 511 -21.70 -16.38 -14.77
N PRO A 512 -22.42 -17.44 -15.20
CA PRO A 512 -23.16 -17.42 -16.46
C PRO A 512 -24.12 -16.23 -16.59
N LEU A 513 -24.76 -15.85 -15.48
CA LEU A 513 -25.66 -14.69 -15.38
C LEU A 513 -24.97 -13.41 -15.87
N PHE A 514 -23.76 -13.14 -15.38
CA PHE A 514 -23.04 -11.91 -15.68
C PHE A 514 -22.43 -11.88 -17.07
N ARG A 515 -21.91 -13.01 -17.55
CA ARG A 515 -21.44 -13.09 -18.94
C ARG A 515 -22.57 -12.92 -19.95
N ALA A 516 -23.74 -13.50 -19.68
CA ALA A 516 -24.93 -13.27 -20.49
C ALA A 516 -25.40 -11.81 -20.42
N GLY A 517 -25.35 -11.19 -19.23
CA GLY A 517 -25.65 -9.77 -19.04
C GLY A 517 -24.72 -8.86 -19.85
N ALA A 518 -23.41 -9.08 -19.78
CA ALA A 518 -22.40 -8.35 -20.55
C ALA A 518 -22.56 -8.56 -22.06
N GLN A 519 -22.78 -9.81 -22.51
CA GLN A 519 -23.08 -10.12 -23.91
C GLN A 519 -24.29 -9.31 -24.41
N SER A 520 -25.37 -9.27 -23.62
CA SER A 520 -26.58 -8.52 -23.99
C SER A 520 -26.35 -7.01 -23.99
N HIS A 521 -25.54 -6.48 -23.05
CA HIS A 521 -25.27 -5.05 -22.93
C HIS A 521 -24.45 -4.51 -24.11
N PHE A 522 -23.40 -5.24 -24.50
CA PHE A 522 -22.54 -4.86 -25.62
C PHE A 522 -23.06 -5.33 -26.98
N GLY A 523 -24.00 -6.28 -27.02
CA GLY A 523 -24.47 -6.90 -28.26
C GLY A 523 -23.45 -7.85 -28.91
N ILE A 524 -22.52 -8.42 -28.13
CA ILE A 524 -21.41 -9.23 -28.63
C ILE A 524 -21.64 -10.71 -28.28
N ARG A 525 -22.08 -11.51 -29.25
CA ARG A 525 -22.58 -12.88 -29.03
C ARG A 525 -21.53 -13.85 -28.49
N ASP A 526 -20.29 -13.71 -28.93
CA ASP A 526 -19.17 -14.59 -28.61
C ASP A 526 -18.35 -14.13 -27.40
N LEU A 527 -18.73 -13.03 -26.74
CA LEU A 527 -18.05 -12.52 -25.55
C LEU A 527 -17.85 -13.61 -24.46
N PRO A 528 -18.85 -14.44 -24.08
CA PRO A 528 -18.62 -15.48 -23.08
C PRO A 528 -17.57 -16.52 -23.49
N GLU A 529 -17.49 -16.83 -24.79
CA GLU A 529 -16.50 -17.78 -25.32
C GLU A 529 -15.09 -17.19 -25.28
N ILE A 530 -14.94 -15.93 -25.66
CA ILE A 530 -13.65 -15.24 -25.61
C ILE A 530 -13.16 -15.09 -24.17
N MET A 531 -14.06 -14.85 -23.22
CA MET A 531 -13.71 -14.80 -21.79
C MET A 531 -13.31 -16.18 -21.24
N GLU A 532 -13.86 -17.29 -21.76
CA GLU A 532 -13.33 -18.63 -21.43
C GLU A 532 -11.93 -18.86 -21.98
N ILE A 533 -11.63 -18.32 -23.17
CA ILE A 533 -10.30 -18.45 -23.80
C ILE A 533 -9.25 -17.65 -23.02
N VAL A 534 -9.53 -16.38 -22.69
CA VAL A 534 -8.55 -15.51 -22.03
C VAL A 534 -8.10 -16.05 -20.67
N PHE A 535 -8.99 -16.74 -19.95
CA PHE A 535 -8.68 -17.30 -18.62
C PHE A 535 -8.15 -18.75 -18.63
N LYS A 536 -7.81 -19.30 -19.80
CA LYS A 536 -7.09 -20.58 -19.88
C LYS A 536 -5.74 -20.49 -19.18
N GLU A 537 -5.28 -21.62 -18.64
CA GLU A 537 -3.97 -21.71 -18.00
C GLU A 537 -2.82 -21.43 -18.98
N ARG A 538 -2.96 -21.89 -20.22
CA ARG A 538 -2.01 -21.63 -21.30
C ARG A 538 -2.77 -21.34 -22.58
N LEU A 539 -2.39 -20.27 -23.25
CA LEU A 539 -2.96 -19.88 -24.54
C LEU A 539 -1.99 -20.29 -25.66
N THR A 540 -2.51 -20.84 -26.75
CA THR A 540 -1.74 -21.01 -27.98
C THR A 540 -1.56 -19.67 -28.71
N VAL A 541 -0.68 -19.62 -29.73
CA VAL A 541 -0.52 -18.40 -30.55
C VAL A 541 -1.86 -18.01 -31.19
N GLU A 542 -2.58 -18.99 -31.72
CA GLU A 542 -3.87 -18.81 -32.38
C GLU A 542 -4.93 -18.24 -31.41
N GLU A 543 -4.88 -18.64 -30.13
CA GLU A 543 -5.77 -18.10 -29.09
C GLU A 543 -5.41 -16.67 -28.69
N HIS A 544 -4.12 -16.33 -28.62
CA HIS A 544 -3.69 -14.94 -28.41
C HIS A 544 -4.16 -14.04 -29.55
N LEU A 545 -4.00 -14.48 -30.81
CA LEU A 545 -4.49 -13.74 -31.98
C LEU A 545 -6.00 -13.58 -31.95
N ARG A 546 -6.75 -14.64 -31.61
CA ARG A 546 -8.20 -14.57 -31.50
C ARG A 546 -8.67 -13.55 -30.44
N VAL A 547 -8.00 -13.47 -29.29
CA VAL A 547 -8.31 -12.46 -28.26
C VAL A 547 -7.94 -11.05 -28.74
N ALA A 548 -6.79 -10.89 -29.40
CA ALA A 548 -6.35 -9.62 -29.97
C ALA A 548 -7.33 -9.10 -31.03
N ASP A 549 -7.70 -9.95 -31.99
CA ASP A 549 -8.61 -9.62 -33.09
C ASP A 549 -9.99 -9.25 -32.55
N PHE A 550 -10.52 -9.99 -31.58
CA PHE A 550 -11.76 -9.63 -30.89
C PHE A 550 -11.68 -8.23 -30.24
N GLY A 551 -10.57 -7.93 -29.55
CA GLY A 551 -10.33 -6.62 -28.98
C GLY A 551 -10.32 -5.52 -30.05
N HIS A 552 -9.72 -5.78 -31.21
CA HIS A 552 -9.68 -4.87 -32.35
C HIS A 552 -11.08 -4.62 -32.96
N GLU A 553 -11.86 -5.68 -33.16
CA GLU A 553 -13.20 -5.63 -33.76
C GLU A 553 -14.26 -4.96 -32.87
N HIS A 554 -14.03 -4.91 -31.55
CA HIS A 554 -15.00 -4.40 -30.58
C HIS A 554 -14.46 -3.21 -29.75
N PRO A 555 -14.26 -2.02 -30.36
CA PRO A 555 -13.63 -0.87 -29.70
C PRO A 555 -14.40 -0.37 -28.47
N ARG A 556 -15.75 -0.39 -28.49
CA ARG A 556 -16.56 -0.01 -27.32
C ARG A 556 -16.29 -0.93 -26.12
N TYR A 557 -16.22 -2.23 -26.35
CA TYR A 557 -15.91 -3.20 -25.28
C TYR A 557 -14.46 -3.06 -24.81
N ARG A 558 -13.51 -2.87 -25.73
CA ARG A 558 -12.09 -2.66 -25.39
C ARG A 558 -11.89 -1.44 -24.49
N ALA A 559 -12.47 -0.29 -24.85
CA ALA A 559 -12.43 0.93 -24.04
C ALA A 559 -13.09 0.73 -22.66
N ALA A 560 -14.22 0.03 -22.61
CA ALA A 560 -14.89 -0.33 -21.37
C ALA A 560 -14.03 -1.25 -20.48
N LEU A 561 -13.37 -2.25 -21.08
CA LEU A 561 -12.48 -3.17 -20.40
C LEU A 561 -11.22 -2.46 -19.87
N LEU A 562 -10.67 -1.49 -20.61
CA LEU A 562 -9.57 -0.65 -20.13
C LEU A 562 -9.99 0.14 -18.88
N SER A 563 -11.13 0.82 -18.95
CA SER A 563 -11.69 1.57 -17.82
C SER A 563 -11.94 0.65 -16.61
N ALA A 564 -12.49 -0.54 -16.84
CA ALA A 564 -12.71 -1.54 -15.79
C ALA A 564 -11.41 -2.07 -15.20
N ARG A 565 -10.40 -2.35 -16.04
CA ARG A 565 -9.07 -2.79 -15.61
C ARG A 565 -8.41 -1.75 -14.69
N HIS A 566 -8.52 -0.47 -15.01
CA HIS A 566 -7.98 0.63 -14.21
C HIS A 566 -8.80 0.91 -12.96
N ALA A 567 -10.12 0.74 -12.98
CA ALA A 567 -10.94 0.95 -11.78
C ALA A 567 -10.86 -0.20 -10.77
N TYR A 568 -10.78 -1.44 -11.27
CA TYR A 568 -10.96 -2.64 -10.44
C TYR A 568 -9.71 -3.53 -10.33
N GLY A 569 -8.62 -3.16 -11.00
CA GLY A 569 -7.34 -3.88 -10.88
C GLY A 569 -7.39 -5.29 -11.46
N LEU A 570 -8.25 -5.54 -12.45
CA LEU A 570 -8.53 -6.87 -13.02
C LEU A 570 -7.30 -7.55 -13.64
N HIS A 571 -6.29 -6.76 -14.00
CA HIS A 571 -5.08 -7.20 -14.71
C HIS A 571 -3.83 -7.20 -13.83
N LEU A 572 -4.01 -6.99 -12.52
CA LEU A 572 -2.94 -6.87 -11.53
C LEU A 572 -2.95 -8.10 -10.62
N TYR A 573 -1.78 -8.53 -10.16
CA TYR A 573 -1.65 -9.73 -9.34
C TYR A 573 -0.63 -9.56 -8.21
N SER A 574 -1.03 -9.86 -6.97
CA SER A 574 -0.15 -9.83 -5.79
C SER A 574 -0.32 -11.06 -4.92
N ASN A 575 0.79 -11.65 -4.45
CA ASN A 575 0.72 -12.77 -3.52
C ASN A 575 0.36 -12.33 -2.09
N TYR A 576 0.49 -11.04 -1.76
CA TYR A 576 0.23 -10.49 -0.43
C TYR A 576 -1.21 -9.98 -0.26
N GLY A 577 -1.84 -9.51 -1.34
CA GLY A 577 -3.21 -9.01 -1.32
C GLY A 577 -3.82 -9.06 -2.72
N PRO A 578 -4.70 -10.03 -3.02
CA PRO A 578 -5.31 -10.10 -4.34
C PRO A 578 -6.12 -8.83 -4.62
N THR A 579 -5.94 -8.23 -5.80
CA THR A 579 -6.86 -7.18 -6.27
C THR A 579 -8.22 -7.82 -6.49
N VAL A 580 -8.36 -8.72 -7.45
CA VAL A 580 -9.55 -9.59 -7.55
C VAL A 580 -9.38 -10.77 -6.59
N ASP A 581 -10.26 -10.87 -5.58
CA ASP A 581 -10.19 -11.96 -4.60
C ASP A 581 -10.54 -13.33 -5.22
N TRP A 582 -9.52 -14.00 -5.75
CA TRP A 582 -9.62 -15.35 -6.32
C TRP A 582 -9.86 -16.44 -5.28
N PHE A 583 -9.98 -16.10 -3.98
CA PHE A 583 -10.47 -17.04 -2.98
C PHE A 583 -11.99 -17.24 -3.07
N LEU A 584 -12.70 -16.31 -3.70
CA LEU A 584 -14.14 -16.33 -3.93
C LEU A 584 -14.50 -17.18 -5.15
N GLN A 585 -15.47 -18.08 -5.01
CA GLN A 585 -15.93 -18.94 -6.11
C GLN A 585 -16.54 -18.13 -7.24
N GLY A 586 -16.13 -18.43 -8.47
CA GLY A 586 -16.49 -17.65 -9.66
C GLY A 586 -15.46 -16.58 -10.02
N LEU A 587 -14.46 -16.36 -9.16
CA LEU A 587 -13.29 -15.49 -9.39
C LEU A 587 -11.96 -16.26 -9.32
N ASP A 588 -12.00 -17.57 -9.04
CA ASP A 588 -10.83 -18.44 -8.88
C ASP A 588 -9.93 -18.51 -10.13
N HIS A 589 -10.49 -18.20 -11.29
CA HIS A 589 -9.75 -18.12 -12.55
C HIS A 589 -8.80 -16.92 -12.64
N PHE A 590 -8.86 -15.95 -11.71
CA PHE A 590 -7.86 -14.87 -11.60
C PHE A 590 -6.57 -15.31 -10.90
N SER A 591 -6.56 -16.47 -10.25
CA SER A 591 -5.39 -17.01 -9.56
C SER A 591 -4.18 -17.16 -10.49
N LEU A 592 -2.97 -17.10 -9.92
CA LEU A 592 -1.70 -17.27 -10.65
C LEU A 592 -1.55 -16.27 -11.82
N ALA A 593 -1.90 -15.01 -11.57
CA ALA A 593 -1.77 -13.88 -12.51
C ALA A 593 -2.58 -14.00 -13.81
N LYS A 594 -3.54 -14.92 -13.90
CA LYS A 594 -4.38 -15.10 -15.11
C LYS A 594 -5.24 -13.89 -15.46
N GLY A 595 -5.55 -13.02 -14.48
CA GLY A 595 -6.13 -11.70 -14.72
C GLY A 595 -5.34 -10.85 -15.73
N CYS A 596 -4.01 -11.01 -15.75
CA CYS A 596 -3.13 -10.27 -16.65
C CYS A 596 -3.35 -10.62 -18.13
N HIS A 597 -3.96 -11.77 -18.44
CA HIS A 597 -4.28 -12.12 -19.84
C HIS A 597 -5.30 -11.15 -20.48
N LEU A 598 -6.03 -10.37 -19.68
CA LEU A 598 -6.89 -9.28 -20.18
C LEU A 598 -6.10 -8.20 -20.93
N LEU A 599 -4.78 -8.10 -20.76
CA LEU A 599 -3.91 -7.24 -21.56
C LEU A 599 -3.91 -7.63 -23.06
N PHE A 600 -4.22 -8.89 -23.39
CA PHE A 600 -4.12 -9.37 -24.77
C PHE A 600 -5.19 -8.79 -25.71
N PHE A 601 -6.28 -8.23 -25.18
CA PHE A 601 -7.26 -7.47 -25.98
C PHE A 601 -6.66 -6.19 -26.59
N PHE A 602 -5.49 -5.73 -26.10
CA PHE A 602 -4.82 -4.50 -26.49
C PHE A 602 -3.62 -4.72 -27.40
N ILE A 603 -3.34 -5.96 -27.85
CA ILE A 603 -2.19 -6.27 -28.72
C ILE A 603 -2.18 -5.41 -29.99
N HIS A 604 -3.35 -5.09 -30.56
CA HIS A 604 -3.45 -4.23 -31.75
C HIS A 604 -3.52 -2.73 -31.42
N HIS A 605 -3.73 -2.35 -30.16
CA HIS A 605 -4.04 -0.99 -29.70
C HIS A 605 -3.30 -0.69 -28.39
N ILE A 606 -1.98 -0.86 -28.41
CA ILE A 606 -1.10 -0.68 -27.25
C ILE A 606 -1.05 0.78 -26.76
N ASP A 607 -1.34 1.73 -27.64
CA ASP A 607 -1.36 3.17 -27.43
C ASP A 607 -2.53 3.62 -26.54
N GLU A 608 -3.54 2.76 -26.35
CA GLU A 608 -4.66 3.06 -25.44
C GLU A 608 -4.30 2.85 -23.95
N ASP A 609 -3.23 2.10 -23.63
CA ASP A 609 -2.81 1.79 -22.27
C ASP A 609 -1.46 2.45 -21.97
N GLU A 610 -1.44 3.38 -21.00
CA GLU A 610 -0.27 4.21 -20.68
C GLU A 610 1.00 3.40 -20.34
N ILE A 611 0.84 2.19 -19.78
CA ILE A 611 1.98 1.35 -19.42
C ILE A 611 2.50 0.65 -20.68
N LEU A 612 1.62 0.08 -21.51
CA LEU A 612 2.00 -0.55 -22.77
C LEU A 612 2.66 0.46 -23.74
N GLU A 613 2.10 1.67 -23.85
CA GLU A 613 2.66 2.75 -24.65
C GLU A 613 4.07 3.14 -24.16
N LYS A 614 4.22 3.41 -22.85
CA LYS A 614 5.53 3.75 -22.28
C LYS A 614 6.57 2.67 -22.50
N MET A 615 6.20 1.40 -22.31
CA MET A 615 7.09 0.26 -22.59
C MET A 615 7.51 0.19 -24.07
N MET A 616 6.63 0.58 -24.98
CA MET A 616 6.90 0.58 -26.42
C MET A 616 7.82 1.73 -26.85
N GLU A 617 7.70 2.88 -26.21
CA GLU A 617 8.56 4.05 -26.43
C GLU A 617 9.96 3.85 -25.84
N THR A 618 10.04 3.47 -24.56
CA THR A 618 11.30 3.48 -23.80
C THR A 618 11.96 2.11 -23.69
N GLY A 619 11.20 1.03 -23.80
CA GLY A 619 11.63 -0.33 -23.48
C GLY A 619 11.84 -0.60 -21.99
N TRP A 620 11.32 0.28 -21.12
CA TRP A 620 11.37 0.10 -19.66
C TRP A 620 10.40 -0.99 -19.21
N LEU A 621 10.62 -1.55 -18.02
CA LEU A 621 9.73 -2.54 -17.42
C LEU A 621 9.09 -1.96 -16.15
N PRO A 622 7.76 -2.14 -15.96
CA PRO A 622 7.10 -1.72 -14.73
C PRO A 622 7.55 -2.60 -13.56
N SER A 623 7.73 -1.97 -12.41
CA SER A 623 8.14 -2.56 -11.13
C SER A 623 7.31 -1.96 -9.99
N SER A 624 7.41 -2.56 -8.81
CA SER A 624 6.77 -2.05 -7.58
C SER A 624 7.63 -2.36 -6.34
N ASN A 625 8.96 -2.28 -6.47
CA ASN A 625 9.91 -2.70 -5.44
C ASN A 625 10.46 -1.47 -4.70
N GLY A 626 9.67 -0.82 -3.83
CA GLY A 626 10.28 0.23 -2.98
C GLY A 626 9.39 1.13 -2.11
N GLY A 627 8.13 0.79 -1.85
CA GLY A 627 7.18 1.67 -1.15
C GLY A 627 6.67 1.06 0.15
N SER A 628 6.13 1.90 1.03
CA SER A 628 5.45 1.49 2.29
C SER A 628 4.37 0.42 2.06
N SER A 629 3.75 0.43 0.87
CA SER A 629 2.96 -0.67 0.34
C SER A 629 3.87 -1.68 -0.37
N SER A 630 4.33 -2.70 0.36
CA SER A 630 5.04 -3.86 -0.17
C SER A 630 4.16 -4.65 -1.15
N SER A 631 3.98 -4.13 -2.35
CA SER A 631 3.12 -4.71 -3.38
C SER A 631 4.01 -5.35 -4.43
N ASP A 632 3.99 -6.67 -4.54
CA ASP A 632 4.60 -7.40 -5.65
C ASP A 632 3.74 -7.31 -6.94
N ILE A 633 2.83 -6.33 -7.00
CA ILE A 633 1.77 -6.20 -8.00
C ILE A 633 2.34 -6.09 -9.41
N TYR A 634 3.13 -5.06 -9.68
CA TYR A 634 3.71 -4.86 -11.01
C TYR A 634 4.86 -5.82 -11.25
N GLY A 635 5.60 -6.21 -10.21
CA GLY A 635 6.60 -7.27 -10.29
C GLY A 635 6.03 -8.56 -10.91
N ASN A 636 4.92 -9.08 -10.39
CA ASN A 636 4.29 -10.29 -10.91
C ASN A 636 3.54 -10.08 -12.25
N SER A 637 3.08 -8.86 -12.53
CA SER A 637 2.26 -8.56 -13.72
C SER A 637 3.11 -8.18 -14.95
N SER A 638 4.35 -7.71 -14.73
CA SER A 638 5.27 -7.18 -15.76
C SER A 638 5.49 -8.13 -16.94
N HIS A 639 5.57 -9.44 -16.68
CA HIS A 639 5.76 -10.48 -17.69
C HIS A 639 4.66 -10.52 -18.76
N PHE A 640 3.43 -10.17 -18.38
CA PHE A 640 2.28 -10.18 -19.28
C PHE A 640 2.16 -8.88 -20.08
N TYR A 641 2.60 -7.75 -19.49
CA TYR A 641 2.81 -6.52 -20.25
C TYR A 641 3.86 -6.72 -21.34
N MET A 642 5.01 -7.31 -20.99
CA MET A 642 6.05 -7.66 -21.96
C MET A 642 5.51 -8.58 -23.07
N ARG A 643 4.75 -9.62 -22.70
CA ARG A 643 4.14 -10.53 -23.69
C ARG A 643 3.24 -9.78 -24.67
N THR A 644 2.41 -8.86 -24.18
CA THR A 644 1.51 -8.05 -25.00
C THR A 644 2.30 -7.17 -25.99
N VAL A 645 3.33 -6.48 -25.50
CA VAL A 645 4.25 -5.66 -26.31
C VAL A 645 4.96 -6.49 -27.39
N LEU A 646 5.49 -7.66 -27.05
CA LEU A 646 6.20 -8.51 -28.01
C LEU A 646 5.27 -9.11 -29.07
N PHE A 647 4.03 -9.46 -28.71
CA PHE A 647 3.02 -9.87 -29.70
C PHE A 647 2.64 -8.70 -30.63
N HIS A 648 2.47 -7.49 -30.09
CA HIS A 648 2.25 -6.30 -30.89
C HIS A 648 3.38 -6.08 -31.91
N LEU A 649 4.63 -6.11 -31.46
CA LEU A 649 5.79 -5.97 -32.33
C LEU A 649 5.87 -7.09 -33.37
N ALA A 650 5.62 -8.34 -33.00
CA ALA A 650 5.66 -9.46 -33.93
C ALA A 650 4.62 -9.35 -35.07
N LEU A 651 3.50 -8.68 -34.82
CA LEU A 651 2.44 -8.46 -35.81
C LEU A 651 2.69 -7.21 -36.66
N ASN A 652 3.14 -6.11 -36.05
CA ASN A 652 3.15 -4.78 -36.67
C ASN A 652 4.55 -4.31 -37.10
N ALA A 653 5.60 -4.82 -36.45
CA ALA A 653 6.99 -4.43 -36.71
C ALA A 653 7.97 -5.58 -36.36
N PRO A 654 7.88 -6.73 -37.06
CA PRO A 654 8.59 -7.97 -36.68
C PRO A 654 10.10 -7.81 -36.61
N GLU A 655 10.69 -6.91 -37.41
CA GLU A 655 12.11 -6.56 -37.39
C GLU A 655 12.56 -5.92 -36.07
N ARG A 656 11.64 -5.31 -35.30
CA ARG A 656 11.92 -4.69 -34.01
C ARG A 656 11.88 -5.67 -32.83
N VAL A 657 11.34 -6.88 -33.03
CA VAL A 657 11.22 -7.89 -31.94
C VAL A 657 12.58 -8.28 -31.38
N ARG A 658 13.53 -8.65 -32.25
CA ARG A 658 14.85 -9.11 -31.80
C ARG A 658 15.65 -7.99 -31.11
N PRO A 659 15.76 -6.77 -31.68
CA PRO A 659 16.36 -5.64 -30.99
C PRO A 659 15.73 -5.33 -29.63
N TRP A 660 14.42 -5.52 -29.46
CA TRP A 660 13.74 -5.27 -28.19
C TRP A 660 14.12 -6.32 -27.14
N ILE A 661 14.13 -7.61 -27.50
CA ILE A 661 14.50 -8.71 -26.60
C ILE A 661 15.99 -8.64 -26.19
N ASP A 662 16.87 -8.22 -27.09
CA ASP A 662 18.33 -8.17 -26.86
C ASP A 662 18.78 -7.01 -25.95
N ARG A 663 17.86 -6.16 -25.48
CA ARG A 663 18.18 -5.08 -24.53
C ARG A 663 18.72 -5.65 -23.21
N PRO A 664 19.78 -5.05 -22.61
CA PRO A 664 20.35 -5.51 -21.35
C PRO A 664 19.32 -5.62 -20.22
N LEU A 665 18.37 -4.68 -20.16
CA LEU A 665 17.31 -4.68 -19.17
C LEU A 665 16.43 -5.94 -19.24
N ILE A 666 15.99 -6.32 -20.44
CA ILE A 666 15.15 -7.52 -20.66
C ILE A 666 15.93 -8.78 -20.29
N GLN A 667 17.19 -8.87 -20.68
CA GLN A 667 18.04 -10.01 -20.33
C GLN A 667 18.27 -10.13 -18.81
N ALA A 668 18.34 -9.02 -18.08
CA ALA A 668 18.56 -9.00 -16.64
C ALA A 668 17.30 -9.36 -15.82
N HIS A 669 16.11 -8.96 -16.27
CA HIS A 669 14.88 -9.07 -15.47
C HIS A 669 13.86 -10.11 -15.99
N CYS A 670 13.98 -10.60 -17.22
CA CYS A 670 13.01 -11.54 -17.82
C CYS A 670 13.57 -12.97 -17.97
N TYR A 671 13.69 -13.69 -16.86
CA TYR A 671 14.25 -15.04 -16.80
C TYR A 671 13.28 -16.12 -16.26
N MET A 672 12.03 -15.76 -15.99
CA MET A 672 11.04 -16.68 -15.41
C MET A 672 10.50 -17.69 -16.45
N SER A 673 9.79 -18.72 -15.97
CA SER A 673 9.17 -19.71 -16.86
C SER A 673 8.17 -19.09 -17.84
N VAL A 674 7.43 -18.08 -17.39
CA VAL A 674 6.47 -17.31 -18.20
C VAL A 674 7.17 -16.52 -19.31
N ASP A 675 8.37 -15.97 -19.06
CA ASP A 675 9.16 -15.23 -20.06
C ASP A 675 9.69 -16.17 -21.14
N ARG A 676 10.24 -17.32 -20.73
CA ARG A 676 10.69 -18.36 -21.68
C ARG A 676 9.55 -18.85 -22.57
N GLU A 677 8.35 -18.99 -22.00
CA GLU A 677 7.16 -19.29 -22.79
C GLU A 677 6.81 -18.16 -23.76
N THR A 678 6.85 -16.91 -23.31
CA THR A 678 6.61 -15.72 -24.17
C THR A 678 7.54 -15.73 -25.39
N PHE A 679 8.85 -15.89 -25.20
CA PHE A 679 9.81 -15.92 -26.30
C PHE A 679 9.52 -17.06 -27.29
N ARG A 680 9.19 -18.27 -26.78
CA ARG A 680 8.82 -19.41 -27.63
C ARG A 680 7.56 -19.13 -28.46
N LEU A 681 6.56 -18.49 -27.88
CA LEU A 681 5.31 -18.14 -28.57
C LEU A 681 5.55 -17.09 -29.66
N VAL A 682 6.32 -16.05 -29.36
CA VAL A 682 6.69 -14.99 -30.31
C VAL A 682 7.50 -15.56 -31.48
N ASP A 683 8.48 -16.44 -31.21
CA ASP A 683 9.23 -17.13 -32.27
C ASP A 683 8.32 -17.98 -33.18
N LYS A 684 7.33 -18.67 -32.60
CA LYS A 684 6.34 -19.43 -33.38
C LYS A 684 5.50 -18.50 -34.25
N LEU A 685 5.09 -17.36 -33.71
CA LEU A 685 4.33 -16.34 -34.44
C LEU A 685 5.14 -15.81 -35.64
N LEU A 686 6.37 -15.32 -35.43
CA LEU A 686 7.24 -14.80 -36.50
C LEU A 686 7.47 -15.80 -37.65
N LYS A 687 7.65 -17.09 -37.31
CA LYS A 687 7.79 -18.17 -38.30
C LYS A 687 6.50 -18.37 -39.11
N SER A 688 5.34 -18.30 -38.46
CA SER A 688 4.04 -18.42 -39.12
C SER A 688 3.77 -17.26 -40.08
N THR A 689 4.04 -16.02 -39.67
CA THR A 689 3.85 -14.81 -40.50
C THR A 689 4.79 -14.80 -41.72
N SER A 690 6.04 -15.23 -41.53
CA SER A 690 7.03 -15.35 -42.61
C SER A 690 6.63 -16.41 -43.66
N SER A 691 5.99 -17.50 -43.23
CA SER A 691 5.53 -18.58 -44.13
C SER A 691 4.32 -18.19 -45.01
N VAL A 692 3.51 -17.23 -44.56
CA VAL A 692 2.35 -16.70 -45.30
C VAL A 692 2.81 -15.66 -46.32
N ALA A 693 3.75 -14.77 -45.95
CA ALA A 693 4.34 -13.80 -46.88
C ALA A 693 5.13 -14.47 -48.03
N GLY A 694 5.74 -15.63 -47.78
CA GLY A 694 6.43 -16.42 -48.80
C GLY A 694 5.49 -17.10 -49.81
N LYS A 695 4.24 -17.42 -49.43
CA LYS A 695 3.23 -18.03 -50.31
C LYS A 695 2.44 -17.03 -51.15
N MET A 696 2.41 -15.76 -50.78
CA MET A 696 1.82 -14.69 -51.60
C MET A 696 2.80 -14.13 -52.65
N ARG A 697 4.08 -14.46 -52.56
CA ARG A 697 5.14 -14.06 -53.52
C ARG A 697 5.55 -15.18 -54.48
N SER A 698 4.92 -16.35 -54.40
CA SER A 698 5.01 -17.46 -55.36
C SER A 698 3.72 -17.56 -56.15
#